data_AF-A0A8T4QPN7-F1
#
_entry.id   AF-A0A8T4QPN7-F1
#
_cell.length_a   1.000
_cell.length_b   1.000
_cell.length_c   1.000
_cell.angle_alpha   90.00
_cell.angle_beta   90.00
_cell.angle_gamma   90.00
#
_symmetry.space_group_name_H-M   'P 1'
#
loop_
_entity.id
_entity.type
_entity.pdbx_description
1 polymer ?
#
loop_
_entity_poly.entity_id
_entity_poly.type
_entity_poly.pdbx_seq_one_letter_code
_entity_poly.pdbx_strand_id
1 'polypeptide(L)'
;MLEGVIDSEFSRVIISDVRHSTPFRKPSVFIRNHGRVLIDQPYTFIAKKYSKEAAEKLVLKLNEDERLGNCKIVQFGPHLEGENWSAYNVVHVVAPAADTIIDALFPIIKVDGKKKKRAKTFVSPQYTQQLRWKFSNPGVWADVDTILLDNLKLKTEFNSGIEELKKNIIQLFPNTIKQQREDIFNDLAKALHSNSPSQFNGLPREIIETGTKLSTIRTKIKNYCRIAPYAGGELELLLDSFNTIRPLRYLDAEEIMQQKWGFLDIETPEFMNPGGGDISWAGLSYVQNGVPVKKEVHTLSMLPKKFYKGYEVFSHESEEKLLTAERDSIKRENPLFLSAYNAKYDFLHSRDAHPDFAIGEDDTRPRMEVHIKNLERVGINGRMVIDLYRWAQIAFPKLPNYSLETVAKHIFGEGKFEKKLGEEVLTKDEHYAKLAAIDRKARAGDMQEAETGLNYVTDDVDILPEILNSNYFQLYAKHAAWISQKFKIPYSHLFYSLRSINKAQDEYFLKVLKLPRTETRRMDEDSTAERKQAQIMFRKYLEGKLDTIFEVFPKGPVSDVAIACVPYGYYLRHLISRRFSMADEIYKRQADSSLSDFERLIYAQFGNTLAEYLVTDYGILRDRKKAVNNYEHQLTFGKEKEFEKLNRLLESQIRNIEGNYDVRPREIEDAMNLMGADIVNSAKKNNLAVISHEGSFIYLKGDGDNVFSGSPLIKVASLGDVIINIKDKKQRVIYEKYGTHNKRSSREKTIQLPFRELAAYK
;
A
#
# COMPACT_ATOMS: atom_id res chain seq x y z
N MET A 1 -8.37 -38.17 18.81
CA MET A 1 -9.29 -38.15 17.64
C MET A 1 -10.12 -36.87 17.67
N LEU A 2 -9.89 -36.02 16.65
CA LEU A 2 -10.55 -34.74 16.30
C LEU A 2 -10.41 -33.63 17.36
N GLU A 3 -9.28 -32.94 17.48
CA GLU A 3 -8.69 -31.99 16.51
C GLU A 3 -9.74 -31.10 15.83
N GLY A 4 -9.77 -29.84 16.27
CA GLY A 4 -10.61 -28.78 15.75
C GLY A 4 -9.92 -27.45 16.00
N VAL A 5 -9.04 -27.12 15.06
CA VAL A 5 -8.24 -25.90 14.92
C VAL A 5 -9.10 -24.66 15.18
N ILE A 6 -8.76 -23.92 16.25
CA ILE A 6 -9.12 -22.52 16.38
C ILE A 6 -7.89 -21.75 15.91
N ASP A 7 -7.88 -21.37 14.63
CA ASP A 7 -6.92 -20.41 14.08
C ASP A 7 -7.19 -19.03 14.70
N SER A 8 -6.57 -18.80 15.84
CA SER A 8 -6.39 -17.47 16.39
C SER A 8 -4.97 -17.03 16.04
N GLU A 9 -4.82 -16.39 14.88
CA GLU A 9 -3.63 -15.58 14.59
C GLU A 9 -3.52 -14.49 15.68
N PHE A 10 -2.52 -14.63 16.54
CA PHE A 10 -2.05 -13.66 17.53
C PHE A 10 -0.79 -13.00 17.01
N SER A 11 -0.27 -11.98 17.70
CA SER A 11 0.80 -11.20 17.10
C SER A 11 1.64 -10.39 18.09
N ARG A 12 2.92 -10.20 17.73
CA ARG A 12 3.99 -9.56 18.52
C ARG A 12 4.12 -8.05 18.24
N VAL A 13 4.51 -7.27 19.25
CA VAL A 13 5.03 -5.90 19.08
C VAL A 13 6.55 -5.96 19.21
N ILE A 14 7.28 -5.61 18.15
CA ILE A 14 8.75 -5.58 18.15
C ILE A 14 9.20 -4.12 18.21
N ILE A 15 9.73 -3.71 19.37
CA ILE A 15 10.42 -2.42 19.53
C ILE A 15 11.85 -2.62 19.07
N SER A 16 12.32 -1.75 18.17
CA SER A 16 13.70 -1.81 17.66
C SER A 16 14.61 -0.66 18.13
N ASP A 17 14.04 0.43 18.64
CA ASP A 17 14.80 1.57 19.17
C ASP A 17 13.98 2.33 20.23
N VAL A 18 14.66 2.79 21.28
CA VAL A 18 14.09 3.49 22.45
C VAL A 18 14.88 4.78 22.66
N ARG A 19 14.26 5.93 22.40
CA ARG A 19 14.91 7.23 22.63
C ARG A 19 14.32 7.92 23.85
N HIS A 20 15.18 8.29 24.79
CA HIS A 20 14.86 9.23 25.85
C HIS A 20 15.14 10.65 25.34
N SER A 21 14.13 11.34 24.79
CA SER A 21 14.30 12.75 24.42
C SER A 21 14.14 13.62 25.67
N THR A 22 15.25 13.98 26.33
CA THR A 22 15.34 14.95 27.45
C THR A 22 14.54 14.60 28.73
N PRO A 23 14.88 15.17 29.92
CA PRO A 23 14.34 14.72 31.20
C PRO A 23 12.83 14.93 31.41
N PHE A 24 12.14 15.60 30.48
CA PHE A 24 10.76 16.08 30.66
C PHE A 24 9.77 15.62 29.56
N ARG A 25 10.12 14.63 28.72
CA ARG A 25 9.16 14.00 27.78
C ARG A 25 8.99 12.51 28.05
N LYS A 26 7.78 12.00 27.77
CA LYS A 26 7.45 10.56 27.82
C LYS A 26 8.40 9.77 26.90
N PRO A 27 8.76 8.52 27.25
CA PRO A 27 9.58 7.69 26.38
C PRO A 27 8.87 7.39 25.07
N SER A 28 9.61 7.45 23.97
CA SER A 28 9.12 7.15 22.62
C SER A 28 9.79 5.89 22.07
N VAL A 29 9.02 5.03 21.41
CA VAL A 29 9.52 3.82 20.76
C VAL A 29 9.31 3.88 19.26
N PHE A 30 10.25 3.31 18.52
CA PHE A 30 10.13 3.12 17.08
C PHE A 30 9.46 1.78 16.77
N ILE A 31 8.30 1.83 16.13
CA ILE A 31 7.50 0.66 15.75
C ILE A 31 7.92 0.18 14.36
N ARG A 32 8.56 -0.99 14.30
CA ARG A 32 8.79 -1.72 13.03
C ARG A 32 7.59 -2.57 12.63
N ASN A 33 6.86 -3.08 13.61
CA ASN A 33 5.62 -3.78 13.39
C ASN A 33 4.70 -3.69 14.60
N HIS A 34 3.41 -3.80 14.34
CA HIS A 34 2.45 -4.24 15.33
C HIS A 34 1.73 -5.45 14.81
N GLY A 35 1.87 -6.50 15.57
CA GLY A 35 0.90 -7.52 15.63
C GLY A 35 -0.53 -7.05 15.94
N ARG A 36 -1.54 -7.86 15.57
CA ARG A 36 -2.94 -7.74 15.99
C ARG A 36 -3.04 -7.34 17.46
N VAL A 37 -3.29 -6.06 17.71
CA VAL A 37 -3.74 -5.58 19.02
C VAL A 37 -5.15 -6.12 19.22
N LEU A 38 -5.31 -6.98 20.22
CA LEU A 38 -6.63 -7.27 20.77
C LEU A 38 -7.09 -6.01 21.47
N ILE A 39 -7.93 -5.23 20.80
CA ILE A 39 -8.73 -4.23 21.49
C ILE A 39 -9.79 -5.02 22.24
N ASP A 40 -9.66 -5.08 23.56
CA ASP A 40 -10.78 -5.46 24.42
C ASP A 40 -11.82 -4.34 24.27
N GLN A 41 -12.74 -4.49 23.32
CA GLN A 41 -13.84 -3.55 23.19
C GLN A 41 -14.87 -3.90 24.25
N PRO A 42 -15.26 -2.95 25.14
CA PRO A 42 -16.36 -3.18 26.06
C PRO A 42 -17.72 -3.30 25.34
N TYR A 43 -17.79 -3.06 24.02
CA TYR A 43 -19.01 -3.21 23.22
C TYR A 43 -19.16 -4.63 22.65
N THR A 44 -19.17 -5.64 23.52
CA THR A 44 -19.67 -6.95 23.11
C THR A 44 -21.19 -6.92 23.26
N PHE A 45 -21.93 -6.71 22.17
CA PHE A 45 -23.37 -6.91 22.15
C PHE A 45 -23.67 -8.39 22.44
N ILE A 46 -24.18 -8.68 23.64
CA ILE A 46 -24.58 -10.04 24.00
C ILE A 46 -25.87 -10.38 23.25
N ALA A 47 -25.75 -10.97 22.06
CA ALA A 47 -26.90 -11.58 21.40
C ALA A 47 -27.26 -12.88 22.14
N LYS A 48 -28.33 -12.85 22.93
CA LYS A 48 -28.89 -14.05 23.58
C LYS A 48 -30.16 -14.47 22.84
N LYS A 49 -30.30 -15.76 22.56
CA LYS A 49 -31.51 -16.31 21.92
C LYS A 49 -32.64 -16.37 22.95
N TYR A 50 -33.77 -15.75 22.64
CA TYR A 50 -34.97 -15.81 23.46
C TYR A 50 -36.12 -16.45 22.66
N SER A 51 -37.04 -17.12 23.35
CA SER A 51 -38.38 -17.35 22.79
C SER A 51 -39.07 -16.00 22.56
N LYS A 52 -40.06 -15.95 21.67
CA LYS A 52 -40.80 -14.71 21.37
C LYS A 52 -41.35 -14.05 22.63
N GLU A 53 -42.05 -14.81 23.47
CA GLU A 53 -42.61 -14.31 24.73
C GLU A 53 -41.55 -13.85 25.73
N ALA A 54 -40.40 -14.54 25.81
CA ALA A 54 -39.31 -14.14 26.71
C ALA A 54 -38.62 -12.85 26.23
N ALA A 55 -38.50 -12.67 24.91
CA ALA A 55 -37.98 -11.44 24.32
C ALA A 55 -38.93 -10.26 24.54
N GLU A 56 -40.24 -10.46 24.33
CA GLU A 56 -41.26 -9.41 24.52
C GLU A 56 -41.35 -8.97 25.99
N LYS A 57 -41.36 -9.92 26.94
CA LYS A 57 -41.32 -9.61 28.38
C LYS A 57 -40.04 -8.88 28.80
N LEU A 58 -38.90 -9.24 28.21
CA LEU A 58 -37.63 -8.58 28.50
C LEU A 58 -37.61 -7.15 27.96
N VAL A 59 -38.13 -6.92 26.75
CA VAL A 59 -38.25 -5.58 26.14
C VAL A 59 -39.17 -4.67 26.98
N LEU A 60 -40.32 -5.19 27.42
CA LEU A 60 -41.22 -4.46 28.33
C LEU A 60 -40.50 -4.06 29.62
N LYS A 61 -39.84 -5.01 30.28
CA LYS A 61 -39.11 -4.77 31.53
C LYS A 61 -37.95 -3.76 31.36
N LEU A 62 -37.29 -3.75 30.21
CA LEU A 62 -36.20 -2.81 29.91
C LEU A 62 -36.72 -1.40 29.57
N ASN A 63 -37.89 -1.29 28.93
CA ASN A 63 -38.50 0.02 28.66
C ASN A 63 -39.10 0.68 29.93
N GLU A 64 -39.39 -0.12 30.96
CA GLU A 64 -39.93 0.35 32.24
C GLU A 64 -38.82 0.64 33.28
N ASP A 65 -37.55 0.29 33.01
CA ASP A 65 -36.45 0.53 33.95
C ASP A 65 -35.87 1.94 33.78
N GLU A 66 -36.31 2.86 34.64
CA GLU A 66 -35.93 4.28 34.62
C GLU A 66 -34.40 4.53 34.67
N ARG A 67 -33.61 3.56 35.17
CA ARG A 67 -32.14 3.66 35.20
C ARG A 67 -31.51 3.63 33.81
N LEU A 68 -32.21 3.11 32.80
CA LEU A 68 -31.68 3.00 31.44
C LEU A 68 -31.81 4.30 30.62
N GLY A 69 -32.45 5.35 31.15
CA GLY A 69 -32.50 6.67 30.52
C GLY A 69 -32.97 6.64 29.05
N ASN A 70 -32.25 7.34 28.16
CA ASN A 70 -32.59 7.45 26.71
C ASN A 70 -32.14 6.25 25.85
N CYS A 71 -31.84 5.09 26.44
CA CYS A 71 -31.47 3.91 25.66
C CYS A 71 -32.60 3.51 24.70
N LYS A 72 -32.29 3.33 23.40
CA LYS A 72 -33.27 2.88 22.40
C LYS A 72 -33.08 1.39 22.12
N ILE A 73 -34.18 0.64 22.16
CA ILE A 73 -34.25 -0.72 21.61
C ILE A 73 -34.49 -0.59 20.11
N VAL A 74 -33.51 -0.99 19.29
CA VAL A 74 -33.52 -0.66 17.84
C VAL A 74 -34.05 -1.80 16.98
N GLN A 75 -34.09 -3.05 17.47
CA GLN A 75 -34.60 -4.14 16.66
C GLN A 75 -35.18 -5.30 17.48
N PHE A 76 -36.38 -5.71 17.09
CA PHE A 76 -37.08 -6.92 17.51
C PHE A 76 -37.54 -7.65 16.24
N GLY A 77 -37.07 -8.88 16.02
CA GLY A 77 -37.52 -9.67 14.89
C GLY A 77 -36.84 -11.03 14.75
N PRO A 78 -37.44 -11.93 13.95
CA PRO A 78 -36.91 -13.27 13.73
C PRO A 78 -35.62 -13.21 12.90
N HIS A 79 -34.54 -13.77 13.43
CA HIS A 79 -33.30 -13.98 12.68
C HIS A 79 -33.32 -15.37 12.05
N LEU A 80 -33.16 -15.45 10.72
CA LEU A 80 -33.09 -16.71 9.97
C LEU A 80 -31.64 -17.12 9.73
N GLU A 81 -31.33 -18.41 9.88
CA GLU A 81 -29.98 -18.96 9.76
C GLU A 81 -29.99 -20.19 8.85
N GLY A 82 -29.66 -20.02 7.56
CA GLY A 82 -29.46 -21.13 6.60
C GLY A 82 -30.70 -21.99 6.28
N GLU A 83 -30.51 -23.01 5.43
CA GLU A 83 -31.56 -23.72 4.68
C GLU A 83 -32.57 -24.54 5.51
N ASN A 84 -32.43 -24.64 6.83
CA ASN A 84 -33.42 -25.27 7.71
C ASN A 84 -33.96 -24.26 8.73
N TRP A 85 -35.16 -23.74 8.44
CA TRP A 85 -35.79 -22.62 9.13
C TRP A 85 -36.16 -22.96 10.57
N SER A 86 -35.43 -22.38 11.54
CA SER A 86 -35.92 -22.16 12.90
C SER A 86 -35.72 -20.70 13.27
N ALA A 87 -36.81 -19.96 13.44
CA ALA A 87 -36.79 -18.54 13.77
C ALA A 87 -36.55 -18.34 15.28
N TYR A 88 -35.59 -17.49 15.65
CA TYR A 88 -35.39 -17.03 17.02
C TYR A 88 -35.39 -15.50 17.09
N ASN A 89 -35.88 -14.94 18.20
CA ASN A 89 -35.92 -13.50 18.40
C ASN A 89 -34.65 -13.02 19.11
N VAL A 90 -34.11 -11.90 18.64
CA VAL A 90 -32.94 -11.22 19.21
C VAL A 90 -33.37 -9.80 19.62
N VAL A 91 -32.94 -9.35 20.79
CA VAL A 91 -33.21 -8.00 21.31
C VAL A 91 -31.91 -7.20 21.31
N HIS A 92 -31.89 -6.06 20.63
CA HIS A 92 -30.74 -5.16 20.57
C HIS A 92 -30.98 -3.90 21.42
N VAL A 93 -30.09 -3.65 22.38
CA VAL A 93 -30.12 -2.45 23.24
C VAL A 93 -28.96 -1.53 22.87
N VAL A 94 -29.24 -0.26 22.60
CA VAL A 94 -28.21 0.77 22.35
C VAL A 94 -28.15 1.73 23.53
N ALA A 95 -27.01 1.74 24.23
CA ALA A 95 -26.77 2.60 25.39
C ALA A 95 -25.64 3.61 25.14
N PRO A 96 -25.79 4.89 25.55
CA PRO A 96 -24.67 5.81 25.66
C PRO A 96 -23.82 5.44 26.89
N ALA A 97 -22.52 5.29 26.67
CA ALA A 97 -21.51 4.78 27.61
C ALA A 97 -21.72 5.18 29.09
N ALA A 98 -22.13 4.22 29.91
CA ALA A 98 -21.97 4.26 31.37
C ALA A 98 -21.91 2.82 31.90
N ASP A 99 -20.70 2.34 32.17
CA ASP A 99 -20.38 0.95 32.54
C ASP A 99 -21.04 0.49 33.86
N THR A 100 -21.49 1.41 34.72
CA THR A 100 -21.97 1.12 36.08
C THR A 100 -23.38 0.54 36.18
N ILE A 101 -24.22 0.66 35.15
CA ILE A 101 -25.63 0.23 35.21
C ILE A 101 -25.81 -1.23 34.79
N ILE A 102 -24.96 -1.73 33.89
CA ILE A 102 -25.07 -3.09 33.33
C ILE A 102 -24.61 -4.15 34.34
N ASP A 103 -23.51 -3.91 35.06
CA ASP A 103 -22.98 -4.85 36.05
C ASP A 103 -23.91 -5.01 37.27
N ALA A 104 -24.68 -3.98 37.61
CA ALA A 104 -25.65 -4.02 38.71
C ALA A 104 -26.95 -4.78 38.35
N LEU A 105 -27.29 -4.86 37.06
CA LEU A 105 -28.52 -5.48 36.56
C LEU A 105 -28.36 -6.96 36.21
N PHE A 106 -27.13 -7.42 35.97
CA PHE A 106 -26.85 -8.78 35.53
C PHE A 106 -25.71 -9.42 36.32
N PRO A 107 -25.93 -9.83 37.59
CA PRO A 107 -24.94 -10.59 38.33
C PRO A 107 -24.69 -11.91 37.60
N ILE A 108 -23.41 -12.18 37.32
CA ILE A 108 -22.93 -13.36 36.60
C ILE A 108 -23.35 -14.62 37.38
N ILE A 109 -24.40 -15.30 36.91
CA ILE A 109 -24.72 -16.66 37.35
C ILE A 109 -23.85 -17.61 36.51
N LYS A 110 -22.89 -18.27 37.17
CA LYS A 110 -22.16 -19.41 36.58
C LYS A 110 -23.15 -20.52 36.24
N VAL A 111 -23.15 -20.97 34.99
CA VAL A 111 -23.84 -22.19 34.58
C VAL A 111 -22.83 -23.09 33.89
N ASP A 112 -22.59 -24.26 34.49
CA ASP A 112 -21.90 -25.39 33.89
C ASP A 112 -22.68 -25.93 32.68
N GLY A 113 -21.99 -26.24 31.58
CA GLY A 113 -22.52 -27.17 30.57
C GLY A 113 -22.39 -26.74 29.10
N LYS A 114 -21.48 -27.46 28.41
CA LYS A 114 -21.54 -27.96 27.02
C LYS A 114 -21.91 -27.00 25.86
N LYS A 115 -20.88 -26.73 25.04
CA LYS A 115 -20.82 -26.34 23.62
C LYS A 115 -22.16 -26.14 22.87
N LYS A 116 -22.33 -24.97 22.23
CA LYS A 116 -22.55 -24.82 20.78
C LYS A 116 -22.43 -23.36 20.27
N LYS A 117 -21.72 -23.26 19.13
CA LYS A 117 -21.63 -22.21 18.08
C LYS A 117 -21.61 -20.72 18.48
N ARG A 118 -20.43 -20.12 18.23
CA ARG A 118 -20.16 -18.67 18.20
C ARG A 118 -21.19 -17.96 17.29
N ALA A 119 -21.88 -16.96 17.84
CA ALA A 119 -22.59 -15.98 17.04
C ALA A 119 -21.58 -15.25 16.15
N LYS A 120 -21.87 -15.12 14.86
CA LYS A 120 -21.14 -14.19 13.97
C LYS A 120 -21.50 -12.78 14.40
N THR A 121 -20.64 -12.19 15.21
CA THR A 121 -20.62 -10.74 15.48
C THR A 121 -20.56 -10.03 14.14
N PHE A 122 -21.60 -9.30 13.76
CA PHE A 122 -21.60 -8.47 12.57
C PHE A 122 -20.82 -7.18 12.87
N VAL A 123 -19.50 -7.32 12.92
CA VAL A 123 -18.58 -6.25 12.57
C VAL A 123 -18.17 -6.61 11.15
N SER A 124 -18.46 -5.75 10.17
CA SER A 124 -17.93 -5.96 8.81
C SER A 124 -16.43 -6.25 8.94
N PRO A 125 -15.91 -7.38 8.42
CA PRO A 125 -14.49 -7.74 8.50
C PRO A 125 -13.56 -6.60 8.06
N GLN A 126 -14.07 -5.72 7.19
CA GLN A 126 -13.36 -4.56 6.64
C GLN A 126 -13.09 -3.47 7.69
N TYR A 127 -13.96 -3.29 8.70
CA TYR A 127 -13.82 -2.24 9.72
C TYR A 127 -12.70 -2.55 10.72
N THR A 128 -12.60 -3.81 11.14
CA THR A 128 -11.53 -4.29 12.03
C THR A 128 -10.20 -4.36 11.31
N GLN A 129 -10.19 -4.69 10.01
CA GLN A 129 -8.98 -4.72 9.19
C GLN A 129 -8.45 -3.31 8.90
N GLN A 130 -9.32 -2.34 8.68
CA GLN A 130 -8.95 -0.93 8.50
C GLN A 130 -8.43 -0.28 9.78
N LEU A 131 -9.04 -0.54 10.95
CA LEU A 131 -8.49 -0.08 12.23
C LEU A 131 -7.14 -0.76 12.55
N ARG A 132 -7.00 -2.06 12.24
CA ARG A 132 -5.69 -2.74 12.30
C ARG A 132 -4.68 -2.03 11.40
N TRP A 133 -5.05 -1.66 10.16
CA TRP A 133 -4.17 -0.99 9.19
C TRP A 133 -3.79 0.45 9.52
N LYS A 134 -4.64 1.17 10.26
CA LYS A 134 -4.36 2.54 10.70
C LYS A 134 -3.27 2.61 11.77
N PHE A 135 -3.12 1.56 12.57
CA PHE A 135 -2.08 1.44 13.59
C PHE A 135 -0.91 0.51 13.17
N SER A 136 -0.98 -0.18 12.03
CA SER A 136 -0.04 -1.26 11.62
C SER A 136 1.00 -0.87 10.57
N ASN A 137 1.37 0.39 10.45
CA ASN A 137 2.39 0.77 9.48
C ASN A 137 3.74 0.77 10.20
N PRO A 138 4.75 0.01 9.71
CA PRO A 138 6.14 0.22 10.09
C PRO A 138 6.47 1.71 9.99
N GLY A 139 7.55 2.19 10.61
CA GLY A 139 7.96 3.58 10.39
C GLY A 139 7.14 4.61 11.17
N VAL A 140 6.60 4.23 12.34
CA VAL A 140 5.85 5.13 13.23
C VAL A 140 6.58 5.24 14.56
N TRP A 141 6.82 6.47 15.00
CA TRP A 141 7.15 6.78 16.39
C TRP A 141 5.87 6.77 17.21
N ALA A 142 5.90 6.11 18.37
CA ALA A 142 4.81 6.14 19.32
C ALA A 142 5.30 6.51 20.72
N ASP A 143 4.43 7.22 21.44
CA ASP A 143 4.52 7.39 22.88
C ASP A 143 4.16 6.08 23.54
N VAL A 144 4.99 5.69 24.50
CA VAL A 144 4.78 4.50 25.32
C VAL A 144 4.96 4.91 26.78
N ASP A 145 4.15 4.34 27.66
CA ASP A 145 4.36 4.51 29.09
C ASP A 145 5.68 3.85 29.51
N THR A 146 6.46 4.47 30.39
CA THR A 146 7.71 3.90 30.93
C THR A 146 7.49 2.50 31.50
N ILE A 147 6.35 2.26 32.15
CA ILE A 147 5.97 0.94 32.70
C ILE A 147 5.82 -0.09 31.57
N LEU A 148 5.13 0.28 30.48
CA LEU A 148 4.96 -0.62 29.32
C LEU A 148 6.31 -0.87 28.62
N LEU A 149 7.16 0.16 28.51
CA LEU A 149 8.50 0.02 27.95
C LEU A 149 9.37 -0.96 28.75
N ASP A 150 9.36 -0.85 30.09
CA ASP A 150 10.10 -1.76 30.95
C ASP A 150 9.55 -3.19 30.89
N ASN A 151 8.23 -3.35 30.80
CA ASN A 151 7.61 -4.66 30.57
C ASN A 151 7.98 -5.27 29.22
N LEU A 152 8.12 -4.45 28.16
CA LEU A 152 8.56 -4.93 26.85
C LEU A 152 10.03 -5.37 26.86
N LYS A 153 10.92 -4.68 27.61
CA LYS A 153 12.30 -5.14 27.84
C LYS A 153 12.33 -6.48 28.59
N LEU A 154 11.56 -6.58 29.67
CA LEU A 154 11.43 -7.82 30.45
C LEU A 154 10.86 -8.96 29.60
N LYS A 155 9.90 -8.69 28.72
CA LYS A 155 9.36 -9.68 27.77
C LYS A 155 10.45 -10.19 26.82
N THR A 156 11.28 -9.30 26.27
CA THR A 156 12.40 -9.68 25.40
C THR A 156 13.39 -10.57 26.15
N GLU A 157 13.76 -10.18 27.38
CA GLU A 157 14.64 -10.99 28.24
C GLU A 157 14.04 -12.36 28.54
N PHE A 158 12.73 -12.43 28.83
CA PHE A 158 12.03 -13.68 29.04
C PHE A 158 12.10 -14.59 27.81
N ASN A 159 11.76 -14.05 26.62
CA ASN A 159 11.75 -14.83 25.39
C ASN A 159 13.15 -15.31 24.99
N SER A 160 14.19 -14.48 25.16
CA SER A 160 15.58 -14.91 24.94
C SER A 160 15.99 -16.03 25.90
N GLY A 161 15.59 -15.95 27.18
CA GLY A 161 15.87 -17.03 28.13
C GLY A 161 15.09 -18.32 27.85
N ILE A 162 13.92 -18.26 27.19
CA ILE A 162 13.21 -19.45 26.70
C ILE A 162 14.00 -20.15 25.58
N GLU A 163 14.58 -19.40 24.64
CA GLU A 163 15.43 -19.98 23.60
C GLU A 163 16.73 -20.57 24.17
N GLU A 164 17.33 -19.89 25.15
CA GLU A 164 18.47 -20.42 25.90
C GLU A 164 18.10 -21.73 26.63
N LEU A 165 16.93 -21.78 27.25
CA LEU A 165 16.42 -22.99 27.90
C LEU A 165 16.25 -24.15 26.90
N LYS A 166 15.68 -23.90 25.72
CA LYS A 166 15.58 -24.90 24.64
C LYS A 166 16.95 -25.43 24.23
N LYS A 167 17.92 -24.52 24.03
CA LYS A 167 19.30 -24.87 23.67
C LYS A 167 19.97 -25.72 24.76
N ASN A 168 19.82 -25.34 26.02
CA ASN A 168 20.37 -26.07 27.16
C ASN A 168 19.76 -27.47 27.29
N ILE A 169 18.45 -27.63 27.07
CA ILE A 169 17.79 -28.95 27.04
C ILE A 169 18.37 -29.82 25.92
N ILE A 170 18.55 -29.28 24.72
CA ILE A 170 19.14 -30.03 23.60
C ILE A 170 20.56 -30.50 23.92
N GLN A 171 21.37 -29.64 24.56
CA GLN A 171 22.77 -29.95 24.91
C GLN A 171 22.90 -30.93 26.08
N LEU A 172 22.08 -30.80 27.12
CA LEU A 172 22.15 -31.63 28.33
C LEU A 172 21.48 -32.99 28.14
N PHE A 173 20.60 -33.12 27.16
CA PHE A 173 19.89 -34.36 26.81
C PHE A 173 20.14 -34.76 25.33
N PRO A 174 21.41 -34.98 24.92
CA PRO A 174 21.75 -35.18 23.50
C PRO A 174 21.26 -36.52 22.95
N ASN A 175 21.17 -37.55 23.81
CA ASN A 175 20.79 -38.92 23.45
C ASN A 175 19.27 -39.18 23.53
N THR A 176 18.48 -38.13 23.78
CA THR A 176 17.05 -38.24 24.02
C THR A 176 16.30 -37.94 22.73
N ILE A 177 15.29 -38.75 22.38
CA ILE A 177 14.51 -38.54 21.16
C ILE A 177 13.80 -37.18 21.18
N LYS A 178 13.64 -36.55 20.01
CA LYS A 178 13.11 -35.18 19.87
C LYS A 178 11.81 -34.96 20.66
N GLN A 179 10.88 -35.90 20.58
CA GLN A 179 9.59 -35.88 21.28
C GLN A 179 9.73 -35.70 22.80
N GLN A 180 10.64 -36.45 23.43
CA GLN A 180 10.84 -36.40 24.88
C GLN A 180 11.47 -35.07 25.33
N ARG A 181 12.34 -34.48 24.50
CA ARG A 181 12.89 -33.13 24.76
C ARG A 181 11.81 -32.05 24.66
N GLU A 182 10.88 -32.19 23.71
CA GLU A 182 9.71 -31.31 23.58
C GLU A 182 8.76 -31.46 24.78
N ASP A 183 8.55 -32.68 25.27
CA ASP A 183 7.73 -32.93 26.47
C ASP A 183 8.33 -32.29 27.72
N ILE A 184 9.65 -32.44 27.93
CA ILE A 184 10.39 -31.77 29.02
C ILE A 184 10.21 -30.25 28.92
N PHE A 185 10.38 -29.68 27.72
CA PHE A 185 10.20 -28.24 27.51
C PHE A 185 8.74 -27.81 27.77
N ASN A 186 7.76 -28.57 27.31
CA ASN A 186 6.34 -28.26 27.49
C ASN A 186 5.94 -28.25 28.96
N ASP A 187 6.45 -29.19 29.75
CA ASP A 187 6.19 -29.25 31.19
C ASP A 187 6.89 -28.12 31.95
N LEU A 188 8.12 -27.77 31.55
CA LEU A 188 8.81 -26.57 32.07
C LEU A 188 8.09 -25.28 31.73
N ALA A 189 7.59 -25.15 30.50
CA ALA A 189 6.79 -24.01 30.09
C ALA A 189 5.51 -23.91 30.92
N LYS A 190 4.80 -25.03 31.17
CA LYS A 190 3.64 -25.06 32.07
C LYS A 190 4.01 -24.60 33.48
N ALA A 191 5.15 -25.04 34.02
CA ALA A 191 5.63 -24.63 35.35
C ALA A 191 5.94 -23.12 35.43
N LEU A 192 6.55 -22.56 34.39
CA LEU A 192 6.75 -21.12 34.24
C LEU A 192 5.41 -20.38 34.18
N HIS A 193 4.40 -20.95 33.52
CA HIS A 193 3.07 -20.34 33.43
C HIS A 193 2.25 -20.47 34.72
N SER A 194 2.49 -21.48 35.55
CA SER A 194 1.80 -21.68 36.84
C SER A 194 2.43 -20.92 38.01
N ASN A 195 3.61 -20.31 37.84
CA ASN A 195 4.41 -19.72 38.92
C ASN A 195 4.76 -20.74 40.02
N SER A 196 5.09 -21.98 39.65
CA SER A 196 5.51 -23.03 40.60
C SER A 196 6.99 -23.42 40.40
N PRO A 197 7.95 -22.72 41.04
CA PRO A 197 9.38 -23.04 40.95
C PRO A 197 9.74 -24.44 41.48
N SER A 198 8.91 -25.01 42.37
CA SER A 198 9.10 -26.35 42.94
C SER A 198 9.03 -27.47 41.90
N GLN A 199 8.49 -27.20 40.70
CA GLN A 199 8.40 -28.16 39.59
C GLN A 199 9.71 -28.30 38.80
N PHE A 200 10.74 -27.50 39.10
CA PHE A 200 12.09 -27.64 38.51
C PHE A 200 13.00 -28.62 39.26
N ASN A 201 12.52 -29.20 40.38
CA ASN A 201 13.32 -30.10 41.22
C ASN A 201 13.71 -31.38 40.47
N GLY A 202 15.01 -31.74 40.50
CA GLY A 202 15.55 -32.94 39.85
C GLY A 202 16.13 -32.71 38.45
N LEU A 203 16.15 -31.47 37.96
CA LEU A 203 16.77 -31.10 36.68
C LEU A 203 18.20 -30.57 36.86
N PRO A 204 19.01 -30.55 35.78
CA PRO A 204 20.32 -29.91 35.79
C PRO A 204 20.26 -28.46 36.30
N ARG A 205 21.34 -28.05 36.99
CA ARG A 205 21.43 -26.76 37.67
C ARG A 205 21.18 -25.57 36.73
N GLU A 206 21.69 -25.67 35.51
CA GLU A 206 21.58 -24.68 34.44
C GLU A 206 20.10 -24.44 34.04
N ILE A 207 19.30 -25.50 34.02
CA ILE A 207 17.86 -25.44 33.73
C ILE A 207 17.10 -24.80 34.90
N ILE A 208 17.47 -25.13 36.14
CA ILE A 208 16.85 -24.57 37.35
C ILE A 208 17.11 -23.07 37.48
N GLU A 209 18.36 -22.64 37.27
CA GLU A 209 18.77 -21.23 37.36
C GLU A 209 18.05 -20.39 36.29
N THR A 210 18.02 -20.88 35.05
CA THR A 210 17.32 -20.23 33.92
C THR A 210 15.81 -20.15 34.20
N GLY A 211 15.18 -21.26 34.64
CA GLY A 211 13.75 -21.30 34.95
C GLY A 211 13.35 -20.37 36.10
N THR A 212 14.18 -20.26 37.14
CA THR A 212 13.93 -19.35 38.28
C THR A 212 14.03 -17.88 37.86
N LYS A 213 15.02 -17.54 37.03
CA LYS A 213 15.17 -16.20 36.44
C LYS A 213 13.94 -15.83 35.61
N LEU A 214 13.50 -16.73 34.73
CA LEU A 214 12.30 -16.55 33.89
C LEU A 214 11.02 -16.36 34.71
N SER A 215 10.81 -17.18 35.75
CA SER A 215 9.66 -17.05 36.66
C SER A 215 9.62 -15.68 37.36
N THR A 216 10.79 -15.18 37.77
CA THR A 216 10.94 -13.85 38.39
C THR A 216 10.57 -12.74 37.41
N ILE A 217 11.11 -12.79 36.18
CA ILE A 217 10.81 -11.82 35.11
C ILE A 217 9.30 -11.81 34.81
N ARG A 218 8.69 -12.98 34.66
CA ARG A 218 7.25 -13.11 34.40
C ARG A 218 6.40 -12.50 35.52
N THR A 219 6.78 -12.71 36.78
CA THR A 219 6.06 -12.17 37.93
C THR A 219 6.10 -10.63 37.93
N LYS A 220 7.26 -10.03 37.60
CA LYS A 220 7.37 -8.58 37.43
C LYS A 220 6.42 -8.05 36.34
N ILE A 221 6.37 -8.73 35.19
CA ILE A 221 5.49 -8.35 34.08
C ILE A 221 4.01 -8.42 34.48
N LYS A 222 3.58 -9.51 35.15
CA LYS A 222 2.19 -9.72 35.55
C LYS A 222 1.61 -8.62 36.45
N ASN A 223 2.47 -7.95 37.23
CA ASN A 223 2.03 -6.91 38.14
C ASN A 223 1.55 -5.64 37.41
N TYR A 224 1.90 -5.48 36.14
CA TYR A 224 1.68 -4.25 35.39
C TYR A 224 1.05 -4.47 34.00
N CYS A 225 1.10 -5.69 33.47
CA CYS A 225 0.46 -6.06 32.21
C CYS A 225 -0.25 -7.42 32.33
N ARG A 226 -1.36 -7.57 31.60
CA ARG A 226 -1.98 -8.87 31.39
C ARG A 226 -1.12 -9.71 30.43
N ILE A 227 -1.03 -11.01 30.68
CA ILE A 227 -0.27 -11.96 29.86
C ILE A 227 -1.24 -12.91 29.18
N ALA A 228 -1.12 -13.09 27.86
CA ALA A 228 -1.92 -14.06 27.13
C ALA A 228 -1.43 -15.50 27.41
N PRO A 229 -2.34 -16.47 27.60
CA PRO A 229 -1.98 -17.89 27.60
C PRO A 229 -1.71 -18.34 26.16
N TYR A 230 -0.52 -18.87 25.86
CA TYR A 230 -0.14 -19.32 24.52
C TYR A 230 0.57 -20.69 24.52
N ALA A 231 0.44 -21.42 23.41
CA ALA A 231 1.07 -22.73 23.18
C ALA A 231 2.44 -22.54 22.51
N GLY A 232 3.52 -22.71 23.27
CA GLY A 232 4.90 -22.55 22.77
C GLY A 232 5.91 -22.01 23.79
N GLY A 233 5.46 -21.58 24.98
CA GLY A 233 6.30 -21.21 26.11
C GLY A 233 6.83 -19.77 26.12
N GLU A 234 6.67 -18.99 25.06
CA GLU A 234 6.99 -17.56 25.04
C GLU A 234 5.93 -16.70 25.74
N LEU A 235 6.35 -15.50 26.19
CA LEU A 235 5.49 -14.56 26.89
C LEU A 235 4.93 -13.50 25.94
N GLU A 236 3.60 -13.33 25.96
CA GLU A 236 2.88 -12.30 25.22
C GLU A 236 2.17 -11.32 26.16
N LEU A 237 2.30 -10.02 25.87
CA LEU A 237 1.64 -8.95 26.63
C LEU A 237 0.32 -8.58 25.97
N LEU A 238 -0.75 -8.50 26.77
CA LEU A 238 -2.03 -7.94 26.36
C LEU A 238 -2.07 -6.46 26.74
N LEU A 239 -2.15 -5.60 25.73
CA LEU A 239 -2.33 -4.16 25.93
C LEU A 239 -3.78 -3.90 26.36
N ASP A 240 -3.96 -3.16 27.45
CA ASP A 240 -5.26 -2.71 27.96
C ASP A 240 -5.37 -1.17 27.95
N SER A 241 -6.45 -0.62 28.51
CA SER A 241 -6.71 0.83 28.57
C SER A 241 -5.64 1.62 29.33
N PHE A 242 -4.80 0.96 30.15
CA PHE A 242 -3.71 1.58 30.89
C PHE A 242 -2.36 1.47 30.18
N ASN A 243 -2.23 0.52 29.24
CA ASN A 243 -1.01 0.25 28.47
C ASN A 243 -1.14 0.73 27.01
N THR A 244 -1.58 1.97 26.80
CA THR A 244 -1.85 2.49 25.44
C THR A 244 -0.56 2.93 24.74
N ILE A 245 -0.29 2.34 23.57
CA ILE A 245 0.68 2.88 22.60
C ILE A 245 -0.03 3.98 21.81
N ARG A 246 0.50 5.21 21.83
CA ARG A 246 -0.10 6.34 21.10
C ARG A 246 0.80 6.74 19.94
N PRO A 247 0.37 6.58 18.67
CA PRO A 247 1.14 7.07 17.53
C PRO A 247 1.41 8.57 17.65
N LEU A 248 2.68 8.95 17.57
CA LEU A 248 3.12 10.35 17.57
C LEU A 248 3.16 10.87 16.13
N ARG A 249 4.06 10.28 15.33
CA ARG A 249 4.36 10.71 13.97
C ARG A 249 4.96 9.56 13.17
N TYR A 250 4.85 9.68 11.85
CA TYR A 250 5.63 8.84 10.94
C TYR A 250 7.08 9.33 10.88
N LEU A 251 7.99 8.48 10.40
CA LEU A 251 9.36 8.88 10.09
C LEU A 251 9.36 10.08 9.13
N ASP A 252 10.32 10.98 9.29
CA ASP A 252 10.65 11.94 8.24
C ASP A 252 11.57 11.32 7.19
N ALA A 253 11.84 12.06 6.12
CA ALA A 253 12.62 11.53 5.01
C ALA A 253 14.09 11.27 5.38
N GLU A 254 14.68 12.07 6.27
CA GLU A 254 16.04 11.83 6.71
C GLU A 254 16.12 10.54 7.52
N GLU A 255 15.19 10.35 8.47
CA GLU A 255 15.10 9.13 9.26
C GLU A 255 14.84 7.90 8.38
N ILE A 256 14.00 8.02 7.33
CA ILE A 256 13.75 6.96 6.35
C ILE A 256 15.04 6.57 5.61
N MET A 257 15.82 7.56 5.19
CA MET A 257 17.07 7.34 4.47
C MET A 257 18.19 6.78 5.35
N GLN A 258 18.14 7.03 6.66
CA GLN A 258 19.03 6.44 7.65
C GLN A 258 18.70 4.97 7.99
N GLN A 259 17.49 4.50 7.65
CA GLN A 259 17.12 3.10 7.89
C GLN A 259 17.95 2.16 7.03
N LYS A 260 17.96 0.88 7.41
CA LYS A 260 18.57 -0.17 6.59
C LYS A 260 17.62 -0.58 5.46
N TRP A 261 18.12 -0.48 4.24
CA TRP A 261 17.46 -0.88 2.99
C TRP A 261 18.09 -2.19 2.50
N GLY A 262 17.26 -3.12 2.05
CA GLY A 262 17.68 -4.30 1.31
C GLY A 262 17.16 -4.22 -0.13
N PHE A 263 18.06 -4.39 -1.08
CA PHE A 263 17.81 -4.43 -2.51
C PHE A 263 17.97 -5.86 -3.00
N LEU A 264 17.03 -6.33 -3.82
CA LEU A 264 16.99 -7.68 -4.37
C LEU A 264 16.74 -7.61 -5.87
N ASP A 265 17.41 -8.49 -6.61
CA ASP A 265 17.09 -8.87 -7.98
C ASP A 265 17.33 -10.38 -8.14
N ILE A 266 16.44 -11.06 -8.85
CA ILE A 266 16.58 -12.49 -9.17
C ILE A 266 16.59 -12.69 -10.69
N GLU A 267 17.35 -13.69 -11.14
CA GLU A 267 17.35 -14.08 -12.55
C GLU A 267 16.92 -15.55 -12.70
N THR A 268 15.95 -15.73 -13.60
CA THR A 268 15.43 -17.03 -14.04
C THR A 268 15.75 -17.19 -15.53
N PRO A 269 16.95 -17.66 -15.90
CA PRO A 269 17.42 -17.68 -17.29
C PRO A 269 16.48 -18.45 -18.22
N GLU A 270 15.91 -19.56 -17.76
CA GLU A 270 14.99 -20.42 -18.51
C GLU A 270 13.51 -20.05 -18.33
N PHE A 271 13.20 -18.80 -17.97
CA PHE A 271 11.83 -18.32 -17.69
C PHE A 271 10.82 -18.59 -18.84
N MET A 272 11.30 -18.64 -20.09
CA MET A 272 10.46 -18.86 -21.27
C MET A 272 10.12 -20.35 -21.52
N ASN A 273 10.72 -21.30 -20.77
CA ASN A 273 10.45 -22.72 -20.94
C ASN A 273 9.07 -23.13 -20.38
N PRO A 274 8.36 -24.07 -21.02
CA PRO A 274 7.11 -24.62 -20.49
C PRO A 274 7.33 -25.25 -19.11
N GLY A 275 6.75 -24.66 -18.06
CA GLY A 275 6.94 -25.08 -16.67
C GLY A 275 7.69 -24.06 -15.80
N GLY A 276 8.30 -23.04 -16.41
CA GLY A 276 9.23 -22.14 -15.72
C GLY A 276 10.62 -22.77 -15.57
N GLY A 277 11.65 -21.94 -15.42
CA GLY A 277 13.00 -22.38 -15.10
C GLY A 277 13.35 -22.10 -13.63
N ASP A 278 14.46 -22.66 -13.15
CA ASP A 278 14.96 -22.38 -11.81
C ASP A 278 15.44 -20.93 -11.68
N ILE A 279 15.19 -20.32 -10.53
CA ILE A 279 15.93 -19.15 -10.06
C ILE A 279 17.39 -19.56 -9.89
N SER A 280 18.24 -18.98 -10.74
CA SER A 280 19.64 -19.40 -10.90
C SER A 280 20.62 -18.42 -10.29
N TRP A 281 20.19 -17.17 -10.11
CA TRP A 281 20.95 -16.08 -9.50
C TRP A 281 20.03 -15.24 -8.63
N ALA A 282 20.52 -14.84 -7.46
CA ALA A 282 19.90 -13.86 -6.59
C ALA A 282 20.99 -12.89 -6.11
N GLY A 283 20.84 -11.61 -6.45
CA GLY A 283 21.75 -10.56 -6.01
C GLY A 283 21.12 -9.73 -4.90
N LEU A 284 21.87 -9.49 -3.82
CA LEU A 284 21.44 -8.71 -2.66
C LEU A 284 22.42 -7.59 -2.37
N SER A 285 21.89 -6.40 -2.09
CA SER A 285 22.66 -5.27 -1.59
C SER A 285 21.94 -4.63 -0.40
N TYR A 286 22.66 -4.44 0.69
CA TYR A 286 22.16 -3.80 1.89
C TYR A 286 22.86 -2.46 2.09
N VAL A 287 22.06 -1.42 2.31
CA VAL A 287 22.52 -0.04 2.48
C VAL A 287 21.99 0.50 3.79
N GLN A 288 22.83 1.19 4.54
CA GLN A 288 22.44 1.90 5.76
C GLN A 288 23.13 3.25 5.80
N ASN A 289 22.39 4.31 6.14
CA ASN A 289 22.89 5.70 6.08
C ASN A 289 23.50 6.06 4.71
N GLY A 290 22.90 5.57 3.62
CA GLY A 290 23.38 5.80 2.26
C GLY A 290 24.65 5.03 1.88
N VAL A 291 25.24 4.23 2.78
CA VAL A 291 26.47 3.47 2.54
C VAL A 291 26.16 1.96 2.40
N PRO A 292 26.69 1.26 1.38
CA PRO A 292 26.61 -0.18 1.30
C PRO A 292 27.29 -0.84 2.51
N VAL A 293 26.57 -1.71 3.21
CA VAL A 293 27.07 -2.45 4.38
C VAL A 293 27.33 -3.92 4.08
N LYS A 294 26.61 -4.50 3.12
CA LYS A 294 26.76 -5.90 2.72
C LYS A 294 26.27 -6.08 1.29
N LYS A 295 26.97 -6.89 0.51
CA LYS A 295 26.60 -7.27 -0.85
C LYS A 295 26.84 -8.76 -1.04
N GLU A 296 25.84 -9.48 -1.52
CA GLU A 296 25.88 -10.94 -1.67
C GLU A 296 25.31 -11.33 -3.04
N VAL A 297 25.88 -12.34 -3.69
CA VAL A 297 25.27 -13.03 -4.82
C VAL A 297 25.20 -14.51 -4.50
N HIS A 298 24.03 -15.09 -4.68
CA HIS A 298 23.78 -16.53 -4.55
C HIS A 298 23.47 -17.09 -5.93
N THR A 299 24.10 -18.20 -6.32
CA THR A 299 23.90 -18.80 -7.64
C THR A 299 23.97 -20.32 -7.64
N LEU A 300 23.38 -20.94 -8.66
CA LEU A 300 23.53 -22.37 -8.95
C LEU A 300 24.76 -22.68 -9.83
N SER A 301 25.41 -21.65 -10.39
CA SER A 301 26.58 -21.81 -11.24
C SER A 301 27.84 -22.11 -10.42
N MET A 302 28.79 -22.85 -11.02
CA MET A 302 30.12 -23.02 -10.44
C MET A 302 30.91 -21.73 -10.66
N LEU A 303 31.37 -21.12 -9.57
CA LEU A 303 31.92 -19.77 -9.63
C LEU A 303 33.45 -19.74 -9.61
N PRO A 304 34.07 -18.82 -10.37
CA PRO A 304 35.52 -18.63 -10.38
C PRO A 304 36.07 -17.94 -9.13
N LYS A 305 35.25 -17.17 -8.39
CA LYS A 305 35.70 -16.26 -7.32
C LYS A 305 34.74 -16.24 -6.13
N LYS A 306 35.27 -16.12 -4.92
CA LYS A 306 34.49 -15.89 -3.69
C LYS A 306 34.06 -14.43 -3.51
N PHE A 307 34.70 -13.50 -4.24
CA PHE A 307 34.44 -12.07 -4.19
C PHE A 307 34.44 -11.46 -5.60
N TYR A 308 33.48 -10.58 -5.88
CA TYR A 308 33.34 -9.93 -7.19
C TYR A 308 32.73 -8.52 -7.06
N LYS A 309 33.38 -7.46 -7.56
CA LYS A 309 32.89 -6.05 -7.45
C LYS A 309 32.38 -5.66 -6.03
N GLY A 310 32.98 -6.21 -4.97
CA GLY A 310 32.58 -5.99 -3.59
C GLY A 310 31.43 -6.88 -3.08
N TYR A 311 30.90 -7.79 -3.90
CA TYR A 311 29.97 -8.84 -3.52
C TYR A 311 30.72 -10.07 -2.99
N GLU A 312 30.21 -10.66 -1.91
CA GLU A 312 30.49 -12.05 -1.54
C GLU A 312 29.65 -12.97 -2.42
N VAL A 313 30.28 -14.01 -2.97
CA VAL A 313 29.66 -14.84 -3.98
C VAL A 313 29.56 -16.29 -3.50
N PHE A 314 28.36 -16.86 -3.52
CA PHE A 314 28.03 -18.18 -2.98
C PHE A 314 27.41 -19.08 -4.06
N SER A 315 28.04 -20.21 -4.36
CA SER A 315 27.47 -21.28 -5.18
C SER A 315 26.66 -22.26 -4.32
N HIS A 316 25.50 -22.69 -4.82
CA HIS A 316 24.60 -23.64 -4.18
C HIS A 316 24.27 -24.80 -5.12
N GLU A 317 23.97 -25.97 -4.57
CA GLU A 317 23.69 -27.18 -5.37
C GLU A 317 22.25 -27.25 -5.90
N SER A 318 21.34 -26.46 -5.36
CA SER A 318 19.92 -26.47 -5.72
C SER A 318 19.26 -25.10 -5.48
N GLU A 319 18.19 -24.82 -6.22
CA GLU A 319 17.36 -23.62 -6.05
C GLU A 319 16.86 -23.49 -4.60
N GLU A 320 16.50 -24.61 -3.97
CA GLU A 320 16.05 -24.64 -2.57
C GLU A 320 17.11 -24.09 -1.60
N LYS A 321 18.38 -24.51 -1.75
CA LYS A 321 19.47 -24.01 -0.90
C LYS A 321 19.80 -22.55 -1.20
N LEU A 322 19.75 -22.14 -2.47
CA LEU A 322 19.93 -20.75 -2.88
C LEU A 322 18.89 -19.85 -2.21
N LEU A 323 17.60 -20.17 -2.34
CA LEU A 323 16.50 -19.39 -1.78
C LEU A 323 16.46 -19.44 -0.24
N THR A 324 16.90 -20.55 0.37
CA THR A 324 17.11 -20.63 1.82
C THR A 324 18.21 -19.66 2.26
N ALA A 325 19.34 -19.60 1.55
CA ALA A 325 20.43 -18.70 1.86
C ALA A 325 20.05 -17.22 1.67
N GLU A 326 19.30 -16.91 0.61
CA GLU A 326 18.72 -15.58 0.37
C GLU A 326 17.79 -15.18 1.52
N ARG A 327 16.85 -16.05 1.90
CA ARG A 327 15.94 -15.82 3.03
C ARG A 327 16.72 -15.55 4.31
N ASP A 328 17.70 -16.39 4.61
CA ASP A 328 18.49 -16.29 5.83
C ASP A 328 19.35 -15.02 5.84
N SER A 329 19.85 -14.57 4.68
CA SER A 329 20.49 -13.27 4.51
C SER A 329 19.55 -12.12 4.87
N ILE A 330 18.36 -12.08 4.28
CA ILE A 330 17.37 -11.01 4.53
C ILE A 330 16.92 -11.00 6.00
N LYS A 331 16.79 -12.17 6.62
CA LYS A 331 16.45 -12.29 8.05
C LYS A 331 17.61 -11.82 8.95
N ARG A 332 18.84 -12.22 8.64
CA ARG A 332 20.05 -11.83 9.38
C ARG A 332 20.29 -10.33 9.31
N GLU A 333 20.25 -9.77 8.10
CA GLU A 333 20.53 -8.36 7.89
C GLU A 333 19.37 -7.45 8.36
N ASN A 334 18.16 -8.00 8.43
CA ASN A 334 16.95 -7.38 8.99
C ASN A 334 16.67 -5.92 8.51
N PRO A 335 16.62 -5.67 7.19
CA PRO A 335 16.28 -4.34 6.67
C PRO A 335 14.84 -3.95 6.99
N LEU A 336 14.60 -2.67 7.29
CA LEU A 336 13.23 -2.16 7.43
C LEU A 336 12.57 -2.00 6.07
N PHE A 337 13.33 -1.51 5.09
CA PHE A 337 12.87 -1.33 3.72
C PHE A 337 13.39 -2.45 2.85
N LEU A 338 12.49 -3.09 2.10
CA LEU A 338 12.84 -3.98 1.01
C LEU A 338 12.46 -3.31 -0.30
N SER A 339 13.38 -3.32 -1.26
CA SER A 339 13.18 -2.69 -2.55
C SER A 339 13.70 -3.58 -3.67
N ALA A 340 13.02 -3.50 -4.79
CA ALA A 340 13.37 -4.20 -6.02
C ALA A 340 12.76 -3.41 -7.19
N TYR A 341 13.21 -3.67 -8.41
CA TYR A 341 12.64 -3.07 -9.59
C TYR A 341 11.64 -4.04 -10.23
N ASN A 342 10.34 -3.90 -9.91
CA ASN A 342 9.28 -4.89 -10.13
C ASN A 342 9.19 -5.96 -9.02
N ALA A 343 9.15 -5.50 -7.77
CA ALA A 343 9.11 -6.31 -6.53
C ALA A 343 8.09 -7.47 -6.51
N LYS A 344 7.02 -7.41 -7.31
CA LYS A 344 6.09 -8.52 -7.49
C LYS A 344 6.79 -9.77 -8.01
N TYR A 345 7.67 -9.60 -9.00
CA TYR A 345 8.42 -10.70 -9.58
C TYR A 345 9.38 -11.25 -8.53
N ASP A 346 10.29 -10.46 -8.00
CA ASP A 346 11.36 -10.93 -7.13
C ASP A 346 10.86 -11.61 -5.84
N PHE A 347 9.93 -10.98 -5.12
CA PHE A 347 9.49 -11.53 -3.83
C PHE A 347 8.45 -12.64 -3.94
N LEU A 348 7.53 -12.57 -4.91
CA LEU A 348 6.49 -13.59 -5.02
C LEU A 348 6.97 -14.80 -5.83
N HIS A 349 7.85 -14.60 -6.81
CA HIS A 349 8.43 -15.71 -7.56
C HIS A 349 9.34 -16.56 -6.66
N SER A 350 10.19 -15.94 -5.84
CA SER A 350 10.99 -16.65 -4.82
C SER A 350 10.14 -17.43 -3.81
N ARG A 351 8.99 -16.87 -3.41
CA ARG A 351 8.00 -17.58 -2.59
C ARG A 351 7.34 -18.75 -3.29
N ASP A 352 7.01 -18.60 -4.57
CA ASP A 352 6.31 -19.63 -5.33
C ASP A 352 7.28 -20.77 -5.70
N ALA A 353 8.56 -20.46 -5.90
CA ALA A 353 9.64 -21.42 -6.13
C ALA A 353 10.05 -22.18 -4.85
N HIS A 354 10.08 -21.51 -3.70
CA HIS A 354 10.42 -22.12 -2.42
C HIS A 354 9.31 -21.91 -1.39
N PRO A 355 8.58 -22.99 -1.01
CA PRO A 355 7.50 -22.89 -0.04
C PRO A 355 7.94 -22.09 1.19
N ASP A 356 9.01 -22.46 1.88
CA ASP A 356 9.41 -21.82 3.15
C ASP A 356 10.21 -20.52 3.00
N PHE A 357 10.01 -19.78 1.90
CA PHE A 357 10.58 -18.44 1.71
C PHE A 357 9.82 -17.40 2.56
N ALA A 358 10.09 -17.46 3.86
CA ALA A 358 9.47 -16.67 4.90
C ALA A 358 10.43 -15.56 5.37
N ILE A 359 10.44 -14.44 4.64
CA ILE A 359 11.34 -13.31 4.91
C ILE A 359 10.75 -12.22 5.81
N GLY A 360 9.45 -12.28 6.09
CA GLY A 360 8.78 -11.36 7.02
C GLY A 360 9.01 -11.73 8.48
N GLU A 361 8.64 -10.83 9.38
CA GLU A 361 8.58 -11.16 10.81
C GLU A 361 7.63 -12.34 11.07
N ASP A 362 7.90 -13.10 12.14
CA ASP A 362 7.17 -14.31 12.54
C ASP A 362 7.10 -15.38 11.45
N ASP A 363 8.16 -15.48 10.64
CA ASP A 363 8.26 -16.42 9.52
C ASP A 363 7.06 -16.31 8.57
N THR A 364 6.57 -15.09 8.39
CA THR A 364 5.53 -14.81 7.41
C THR A 364 6.10 -14.70 6.01
N ARG A 365 5.36 -15.26 5.05
CA ARG A 365 5.73 -15.24 3.63
C ARG A 365 5.27 -13.94 2.95
N PRO A 366 5.98 -13.49 1.91
CA PRO A 366 5.49 -12.41 1.05
C PRO A 366 4.08 -12.69 0.52
N ARG A 367 3.22 -11.67 0.52
CA ARG A 367 1.84 -11.79 0.02
C ARG A 367 1.47 -10.66 -0.91
N MET A 368 0.55 -10.94 -1.82
CA MET A 368 -0.09 -9.91 -2.60
C MET A 368 -1.13 -9.18 -1.72
N GLU A 369 -0.91 -7.91 -1.42
CA GLU A 369 -1.87 -7.09 -0.66
C GLU A 369 -2.92 -6.45 -1.56
N VAL A 370 -2.56 -6.19 -2.82
CA VAL A 370 -3.50 -5.64 -3.82
C VAL A 370 -3.36 -6.43 -5.11
N HIS A 371 -4.47 -6.99 -5.59
CA HIS A 371 -4.52 -7.85 -6.78
C HIS A 371 -4.95 -7.14 -8.06
N ILE A 372 -5.11 -5.80 -8.02
CA ILE A 372 -5.58 -5.04 -9.17
C ILE A 372 -4.45 -4.95 -10.18
N LYS A 373 -4.68 -5.41 -11.42
CA LYS A 373 -3.69 -5.38 -12.50
C LYS A 373 -3.15 -3.96 -12.73
N ASN A 374 -1.82 -3.82 -12.86
CA ASN A 374 -1.05 -2.57 -12.93
C ASN A 374 -1.05 -1.73 -11.64
N LEU A 375 -1.59 -2.30 -10.57
CA LEU A 375 -1.69 -1.77 -9.22
C LEU A 375 -1.43 -2.95 -8.27
N GLU A 376 -0.48 -3.83 -8.58
CA GLU A 376 -0.11 -4.89 -7.66
C GLU A 376 0.80 -4.38 -6.56
N ARG A 377 0.58 -4.85 -5.33
CA ARG A 377 1.41 -4.48 -4.18
C ARG A 377 1.78 -5.70 -3.37
N VAL A 378 3.06 -5.88 -3.13
CA VAL A 378 3.59 -6.90 -2.24
C VAL A 378 3.62 -6.37 -0.81
N GLY A 379 3.17 -7.18 0.13
CA GLY A 379 3.32 -6.94 1.57
C GLY A 379 4.18 -8.02 2.21
N ILE A 380 5.05 -7.60 3.11
CA ILE A 380 5.91 -8.47 3.92
C ILE A 380 5.77 -7.97 5.36
N ASN A 381 5.39 -8.85 6.29
CA ASN A 381 5.13 -8.46 7.67
C ASN A 381 6.38 -7.84 8.31
N GLY A 382 6.21 -6.72 9.02
CA GLY A 382 7.28 -5.98 9.69
C GLY A 382 8.26 -5.24 8.78
N ARG A 383 8.01 -5.21 7.47
CA ARG A 383 8.86 -4.54 6.49
C ARG A 383 8.05 -3.62 5.58
N MET A 384 8.68 -2.54 5.13
CA MET A 384 8.13 -1.68 4.08
C MET A 384 8.66 -2.09 2.72
N VAL A 385 7.78 -2.47 1.80
CA VAL A 385 8.16 -2.75 0.42
C VAL A 385 8.02 -1.48 -0.43
N ILE A 386 9.10 -1.08 -1.10
CA ILE A 386 9.12 0.02 -2.08
C ILE A 386 9.51 -0.56 -3.44
N ASP A 387 8.53 -0.67 -4.33
CA ASP A 387 8.77 -1.08 -5.72
C ASP A 387 9.23 0.13 -6.55
N LEU A 388 10.49 0.11 -6.99
CA LEU A 388 11.10 1.21 -7.76
C LEU A 388 10.49 1.34 -9.15
N TYR A 389 10.01 0.24 -9.75
CA TYR A 389 9.27 0.28 -11.00
C TYR A 389 7.98 1.09 -10.83
N ARG A 390 7.27 0.83 -9.74
CA ARG A 390 6.01 1.52 -9.46
C ARG A 390 6.21 2.98 -9.08
N TRP A 391 7.24 3.28 -8.29
CA TRP A 391 7.65 4.65 -8.00
C TRP A 391 7.94 5.43 -9.29
N ALA A 392 8.72 4.86 -10.22
CA ALA A 392 9.06 5.50 -11.47
C ALA A 392 7.82 5.81 -12.34
N GLN A 393 6.80 4.95 -12.32
CA GLN A 393 5.51 5.22 -12.98
C GLN A 393 4.76 6.43 -12.42
N ILE A 394 4.93 6.70 -11.13
CA ILE A 394 4.31 7.85 -10.46
C ILE A 394 5.13 9.11 -10.71
N ALA A 395 6.43 9.04 -10.44
CA ALA A 395 7.36 10.16 -10.55
C ALA A 395 7.50 10.65 -12.01
N PHE A 396 7.44 9.75 -12.98
CA PHE A 396 7.73 10.07 -14.38
C PHE A 396 6.61 9.57 -15.34
N PRO A 397 5.37 10.06 -15.21
CA PRO A 397 4.16 9.48 -15.83
C PRO A 397 4.15 9.44 -17.38
N LYS A 398 5.17 9.99 -18.03
CA LYS A 398 5.31 10.12 -19.49
C LYS A 398 6.67 9.65 -20.02
N LEU A 399 7.35 8.74 -19.29
CA LEU A 399 8.45 7.98 -19.88
C LEU A 399 7.94 7.06 -21.01
N PRO A 400 8.78 6.75 -22.02
CA PRO A 400 8.37 5.92 -23.14
C PRO A 400 7.97 4.52 -22.67
N ASN A 401 8.82 3.95 -21.82
CA ASN A 401 8.59 2.74 -21.04
C ASN A 401 9.19 2.94 -19.65
N TYR A 402 8.99 1.97 -18.76
CA TYR A 402 9.49 2.02 -17.39
C TYR A 402 10.46 0.86 -17.14
N SER A 403 11.24 0.43 -18.12
CA SER A 403 12.36 -0.48 -17.85
C SER A 403 13.37 0.22 -16.93
N LEU A 404 14.10 -0.59 -16.15
CA LEU A 404 15.16 -0.10 -15.27
C LEU A 404 16.15 0.78 -16.04
N GLU A 405 16.53 0.34 -17.24
CA GLU A 405 17.43 1.07 -18.12
C GLU A 405 16.89 2.45 -18.54
N THR A 406 15.63 2.52 -18.96
CA THR A 406 15.03 3.80 -19.36
C THR A 406 14.95 4.77 -18.19
N VAL A 407 14.63 4.27 -16.99
CA VAL A 407 14.58 5.10 -15.78
C VAL A 407 15.97 5.53 -15.34
N ALA A 408 16.96 4.64 -15.35
CA ALA A 408 18.35 4.96 -15.03
C ALA A 408 18.90 6.02 -15.98
N LYS A 409 18.68 5.88 -17.29
CA LYS A 409 19.05 6.90 -18.30
C LYS A 409 18.36 8.24 -18.06
N HIS A 410 17.08 8.22 -17.67
CA HIS A 410 16.37 9.46 -17.33
C HIS A 410 16.95 10.17 -16.11
N ILE A 411 17.32 9.42 -15.07
CA ILE A 411 17.81 9.98 -13.80
C ILE A 411 19.27 10.44 -13.92
N PHE A 412 20.11 9.68 -14.62
CA PHE A 412 21.56 9.88 -14.59
C PHE A 412 22.19 10.30 -15.93
N GLY A 413 21.43 10.33 -17.03
CA GLY A 413 21.92 10.60 -18.37
C GLY A 413 22.27 9.34 -19.17
N GLU A 414 22.55 9.53 -20.46
CA GLU A 414 22.93 8.43 -21.36
C GLU A 414 24.31 7.85 -20.99
N GLY A 415 24.47 6.54 -21.18
CA GLY A 415 25.75 5.83 -21.00
C GLY A 415 26.06 5.31 -19.59
N LYS A 416 25.28 5.68 -18.56
CA LYS A 416 25.57 5.21 -17.18
C LYS A 416 25.13 3.76 -16.92
N PHE A 417 24.01 3.36 -17.49
CA PHE A 417 23.46 2.02 -17.32
C PHE A 417 22.87 1.56 -18.65
N GLU A 418 23.34 0.40 -19.12
CA GLU A 418 22.87 -0.22 -20.35
C GLU A 418 22.87 -1.73 -20.15
N LYS A 419 21.69 -2.34 -20.23
CA LYS A 419 21.53 -3.78 -19.99
C LYS A 419 21.99 -4.53 -21.25
N LYS A 420 23.24 -4.96 -21.29
CA LYS A 420 23.86 -5.62 -22.44
C LYS A 420 24.34 -7.02 -22.11
N LEU A 421 23.87 -8.00 -22.89
CA LEU A 421 24.50 -9.33 -23.01
C LEU A 421 25.28 -9.35 -24.33
N GLY A 422 26.46 -8.73 -24.36
CA GLY A 422 27.31 -8.55 -25.55
C GLY A 422 27.04 -7.26 -26.33
N GLU A 423 27.55 -7.18 -27.58
CA GLU A 423 27.53 -5.95 -28.40
C GLU A 423 26.24 -5.76 -29.23
N GLU A 424 25.45 -6.82 -29.40
CA GLU A 424 24.26 -6.82 -30.27
C GLU A 424 22.98 -6.38 -29.54
N VAL A 425 22.07 -5.74 -30.29
CA VAL A 425 20.71 -5.44 -29.81
C VAL A 425 19.83 -6.68 -29.98
N LEU A 426 19.45 -7.29 -28.87
CA LEU A 426 18.65 -8.52 -28.84
C LEU A 426 17.16 -8.21 -28.68
N THR A 427 16.31 -9.00 -29.34
CA THR A 427 14.89 -9.08 -28.96
C THR A 427 14.74 -9.68 -27.56
N LYS A 428 13.57 -9.52 -26.94
CA LYS A 428 13.31 -10.09 -25.60
C LYS A 428 13.56 -11.60 -25.57
N ASP A 429 13.09 -12.34 -26.57
CA ASP A 429 13.23 -13.80 -26.61
C ASP A 429 14.69 -14.22 -26.83
N GLU A 430 15.42 -13.52 -27.69
CA GLU A 430 16.87 -13.73 -27.90
C GLU A 430 17.68 -13.41 -26.64
N HIS A 431 17.28 -12.36 -25.90
CA HIS A 431 17.91 -11.98 -24.64
C HIS A 431 17.81 -13.10 -23.60
N TYR A 432 16.60 -13.64 -23.37
CA TYR A 432 16.42 -14.77 -22.44
C TYR A 432 17.11 -16.05 -22.94
N ALA A 433 17.06 -16.33 -24.24
CA ALA A 433 17.77 -17.47 -24.81
C ALA A 433 19.29 -17.38 -24.60
N LYS A 434 19.86 -16.18 -24.74
CA LYS A 434 21.28 -15.91 -24.49
C LYS A 434 21.61 -16.03 -23.01
N LEU A 435 20.78 -15.46 -22.12
CA LEU A 435 20.95 -15.61 -20.67
C LEU A 435 20.90 -17.09 -20.25
N ALA A 436 19.97 -17.88 -20.79
CA ALA A 436 19.90 -19.32 -20.56
C ALA A 436 21.13 -20.07 -21.11
N ALA A 437 21.70 -19.64 -22.23
CA ALA A 437 22.93 -20.23 -22.76
C ALA A 437 24.14 -19.92 -21.86
N ILE A 438 24.25 -18.67 -21.39
CA ILE A 438 25.29 -18.24 -20.44
C ILE A 438 25.18 -19.06 -19.15
N ASP A 439 23.98 -19.16 -18.58
CA ASP A 439 23.75 -19.91 -17.34
C ASP A 439 24.10 -21.40 -17.48
N ARG A 440 23.66 -22.06 -18.56
CA ARG A 440 24.00 -23.48 -18.80
C ARG A 440 25.50 -23.72 -18.90
N LYS A 441 26.24 -22.84 -19.59
CA LYS A 441 27.70 -22.94 -19.68
C LYS A 441 28.37 -22.65 -18.34
N ALA A 442 27.90 -21.64 -17.60
CA ALA A 442 28.40 -21.31 -16.28
C ALA A 442 28.20 -22.48 -15.29
N ARG A 443 27.04 -23.14 -15.30
CA ARG A 443 26.78 -24.37 -14.53
C ARG A 443 27.69 -25.53 -14.95
N ALA A 444 28.08 -25.60 -16.22
CA ALA A 444 29.03 -26.59 -16.74
C ALA A 444 30.51 -26.26 -16.42
N GLY A 445 30.79 -25.16 -15.71
CA GLY A 445 32.13 -24.76 -15.30
C GLY A 445 32.85 -23.81 -16.26
N ASP A 446 32.14 -23.21 -17.23
CA ASP A 446 32.69 -22.14 -18.06
C ASP A 446 32.84 -20.85 -17.24
N MET A 447 34.09 -20.53 -16.90
CA MET A 447 34.43 -19.43 -16.03
C MET A 447 34.13 -18.05 -16.65
N GLN A 448 34.24 -17.90 -17.97
CA GLN A 448 34.01 -16.63 -18.64
C GLN A 448 32.50 -16.31 -18.67
N GLU A 449 31.70 -17.34 -18.90
CA GLU A 449 30.24 -17.21 -18.91
C GLU A 449 29.70 -17.02 -17.48
N ALA A 450 30.31 -17.67 -16.48
CA ALA A 450 30.00 -17.42 -15.07
C ALA A 450 30.29 -15.97 -14.65
N GLU A 451 31.40 -15.37 -15.11
CA GLU A 451 31.70 -13.94 -14.87
C GLU A 451 30.74 -13.01 -15.62
N THR A 452 30.26 -13.42 -16.80
CA THR A 452 29.25 -12.67 -17.56
C THR A 452 27.89 -12.67 -16.84
N GLY A 453 27.45 -13.83 -16.32
CA GLY A 453 26.26 -13.94 -15.49
C GLY A 453 26.36 -13.12 -14.19
N LEU A 454 27.53 -13.17 -13.53
CA LEU A 454 27.80 -12.34 -12.34
C LEU A 454 27.68 -10.84 -12.63
N ASN A 455 28.33 -10.36 -13.70
CA ASN A 455 28.23 -8.95 -14.08
C ASN A 455 26.78 -8.52 -14.26
N TYR A 456 26.03 -9.31 -15.02
CA TYR A 456 24.66 -9.01 -15.37
C TYR A 456 23.76 -8.87 -14.13
N VAL A 457 23.81 -9.80 -13.16
CA VAL A 457 23.03 -9.69 -11.92
C VAL A 457 23.54 -8.57 -11.00
N THR A 458 24.86 -8.37 -10.90
CA THR A 458 25.40 -7.31 -10.02
C THR A 458 25.08 -5.91 -10.52
N ASP A 459 25.11 -5.69 -11.84
CA ASP A 459 24.84 -4.37 -12.42
C ASP A 459 23.37 -3.96 -12.19
N ASP A 460 22.42 -4.91 -12.28
CA ASP A 460 20.99 -4.67 -11.98
C ASP A 460 20.75 -4.35 -10.50
N VAL A 461 21.49 -4.99 -9.58
CA VAL A 461 21.38 -4.70 -8.14
C VAL A 461 22.06 -3.39 -7.77
N ASP A 462 23.23 -3.08 -8.34
CA ASP A 462 24.03 -1.90 -7.99
C ASP A 462 23.33 -0.58 -8.37
N ILE A 463 22.55 -0.58 -9.46
CA ILE A 463 21.82 0.62 -9.87
C ILE A 463 20.64 0.98 -8.94
N LEU A 464 20.11 0.03 -8.14
CA LEU A 464 18.95 0.30 -7.27
C LEU A 464 19.30 1.22 -6.08
N PRO A 465 20.38 1.00 -5.32
CA PRO A 465 20.91 1.97 -4.36
C PRO A 465 21.22 3.34 -4.99
N GLU A 466 21.71 3.38 -6.22
CA GLU A 466 21.98 4.66 -6.89
C GLU A 466 20.69 5.42 -7.18
N ILE A 467 19.63 4.74 -7.62
CA ILE A 467 18.30 5.34 -7.80
C ILE A 467 17.81 5.91 -6.47
N LEU A 468 17.95 5.16 -5.37
CA LEU A 468 17.61 5.63 -4.03
C LEU A 468 18.33 6.95 -3.70
N ASN A 469 19.63 7.03 -4.01
CA ASN A 469 20.47 8.21 -3.74
C ASN A 469 20.30 9.35 -4.75
N SER A 470 19.51 9.18 -5.80
CA SER A 470 19.28 10.23 -6.80
C SER A 470 18.45 11.39 -6.25
N ASN A 471 18.70 12.60 -6.73
CA ASN A 471 17.93 13.80 -6.35
C ASN A 471 16.42 13.61 -6.57
N TYR A 472 16.01 12.95 -7.65
CA TYR A 472 14.60 12.69 -7.94
C TYR A 472 13.94 11.81 -6.88
N PHE A 473 14.59 10.71 -6.48
CA PHE A 473 14.05 9.83 -5.44
C PHE A 473 14.04 10.55 -4.09
N GLN A 474 15.13 11.23 -3.72
CA GLN A 474 15.24 11.97 -2.46
C GLN A 474 14.16 13.06 -2.32
N LEU A 475 13.92 13.83 -3.38
CA LEU A 475 12.85 14.84 -3.40
C LEU A 475 11.46 14.18 -3.30
N TYR A 476 11.21 13.10 -4.03
CA TYR A 476 9.95 12.38 -3.91
C TYR A 476 9.74 11.82 -2.50
N ALA A 477 10.77 11.20 -1.91
CA ALA A 477 10.76 10.66 -0.55
C ALA A 477 10.48 11.73 0.50
N LYS A 478 11.13 12.90 0.38
CA LYS A 478 10.85 14.09 1.20
C LYS A 478 9.38 14.48 1.19
N HIS A 479 8.80 14.59 0.00
CA HIS A 479 7.41 15.01 -0.17
C HIS A 479 6.42 13.92 0.25
N ALA A 480 6.72 12.65 -0.03
CA ALA A 480 5.93 11.51 0.41
C ALA A 480 5.93 11.40 1.95
N ALA A 481 7.07 11.62 2.63
CA ALA A 481 7.15 11.61 4.09
C ALA A 481 6.30 12.74 4.69
N TRP A 482 6.37 13.94 4.12
CA TRP A 482 5.53 15.06 4.54
C TRP A 482 4.02 14.75 4.36
N ILE A 483 3.61 14.22 3.20
CA ILE A 483 2.21 13.82 2.95
C ILE A 483 1.79 12.74 3.94
N SER A 484 2.63 11.72 4.15
CA SER A 484 2.38 10.64 5.11
C SER A 484 2.10 11.17 6.51
N GLN A 485 2.95 12.08 7.00
CA GLN A 485 2.80 12.70 8.31
C GLN A 485 1.55 13.59 8.42
N LYS A 486 1.30 14.42 7.39
CA LYS A 486 0.20 15.37 7.36
C LYS A 486 -1.14 14.66 7.29
N PHE A 487 -1.27 13.69 6.38
CA PHE A 487 -2.53 13.02 6.06
C PHE A 487 -2.71 11.67 6.75
N LYS A 488 -1.75 11.26 7.58
CA LYS A 488 -1.74 9.99 8.33
C LYS A 488 -1.88 8.75 7.42
N ILE A 489 -1.19 8.79 6.29
CA ILE A 489 -1.16 7.70 5.31
C ILE A 489 0.17 6.97 5.46
N PRO A 490 0.21 5.63 5.46
CA PRO A 490 1.48 4.92 5.40
C PRO A 490 2.40 5.39 4.27
N TYR A 491 3.67 5.61 4.61
CA TYR A 491 4.69 6.10 3.68
C TYR A 491 4.80 5.24 2.40
N SER A 492 4.95 3.92 2.54
CA SER A 492 5.08 3.00 1.40
C SER A 492 3.87 3.01 0.45
N HIS A 493 2.68 3.35 0.92
CA HIS A 493 1.50 3.42 0.08
C HIS A 493 1.55 4.57 -0.93
N LEU A 494 2.32 5.62 -0.63
CA LEU A 494 2.52 6.79 -1.50
C LEU A 494 3.50 6.49 -2.64
N PHE A 495 4.36 5.49 -2.51
CA PHE A 495 5.24 4.99 -3.59
C PHE A 495 4.52 4.03 -4.54
N TYR A 496 3.38 3.53 -4.12
CA TYR A 496 2.59 2.57 -4.87
C TYR A 496 1.41 3.24 -5.61
N SER A 497 0.73 4.20 -4.99
CA SER A 497 -0.39 4.88 -5.64
C SER A 497 -0.65 6.25 -5.04
N LEU A 498 -0.78 7.25 -5.92
CA LEU A 498 -1.25 8.59 -5.57
C LEU A 498 -2.64 8.53 -4.91
N ARG A 499 -3.50 7.59 -5.33
CA ARG A 499 -4.86 7.39 -4.79
C ARG A 499 -4.89 7.02 -3.32
N SER A 500 -3.77 6.60 -2.75
CA SER A 500 -3.65 6.38 -1.31
C SER A 500 -4.01 7.63 -0.50
N ILE A 501 -3.88 8.83 -1.10
CA ILE A 501 -4.29 10.08 -0.45
C ILE A 501 -5.79 10.20 -0.18
N ASN A 502 -6.61 9.56 -1.00
CA ASN A 502 -8.06 9.59 -0.84
C ASN A 502 -8.52 8.82 0.41
N LYS A 503 -7.66 7.98 1.00
CA LYS A 503 -7.95 7.37 2.32
C LYS A 503 -8.15 8.45 3.38
N ALA A 504 -7.32 9.49 3.39
CA ALA A 504 -7.45 10.58 4.36
C ALA A 504 -8.77 11.35 4.15
N GLN A 505 -9.19 11.51 2.90
CA GLN A 505 -10.47 12.11 2.56
C GLN A 505 -11.65 11.23 3.00
N ASP A 506 -11.59 9.91 2.77
CA ASP A 506 -12.62 8.95 3.20
C ASP A 506 -12.75 8.90 4.73
N GLU A 507 -11.63 8.96 5.46
CA GLU A 507 -11.61 9.02 6.92
C GLU A 507 -12.22 10.32 7.45
N TYR A 508 -11.90 11.43 6.81
CA TYR A 508 -12.46 12.71 7.16
C TYR A 508 -13.99 12.72 6.93
N PHE A 509 -14.44 12.20 5.79
CA PHE A 509 -15.86 12.04 5.50
C PHE A 509 -16.56 11.16 6.52
N LEU A 510 -15.98 10.03 6.90
CA LEU A 510 -16.55 9.18 7.93
C LEU A 510 -16.66 9.92 9.28
N LYS A 511 -15.65 10.70 9.67
CA LYS A 511 -15.67 11.45 10.93
C LYS A 511 -16.80 12.49 10.95
N VAL A 512 -16.99 13.20 9.85
CA VAL A 512 -17.92 14.34 9.73
C VAL A 512 -19.34 13.90 9.37
N LEU A 513 -19.49 13.04 8.37
CA LEU A 513 -20.78 12.60 7.83
C LEU A 513 -21.29 11.28 8.44
N LYS A 514 -20.49 10.63 9.30
CA LYS A 514 -20.79 9.32 9.93
C LYS A 514 -21.05 8.18 8.94
N LEU A 515 -20.73 8.39 7.66
CA LEU A 515 -20.86 7.41 6.59
C LEU A 515 -19.57 7.42 5.76
N PRO A 516 -18.95 6.26 5.48
CA PRO A 516 -17.89 6.17 4.50
C PRO A 516 -18.44 6.56 3.14
N ARG A 517 -17.66 7.31 2.36
CA ARG A 517 -18.02 7.65 0.98
C ARG A 517 -18.29 6.39 0.16
N THR A 518 -17.55 5.31 0.39
CA THR A 518 -17.75 4.02 -0.29
C THR A 518 -19.07 3.34 0.04
N GLU A 519 -19.75 3.72 1.14
CA GLU A 519 -21.09 3.23 1.48
C GLU A 519 -22.21 4.08 0.88
N THR A 520 -21.89 5.30 0.42
CA THR A 520 -22.87 6.17 -0.29
C THR A 520 -23.20 5.66 -1.70
N ARG A 521 -22.42 4.73 -2.26
CA ARG A 521 -22.67 4.07 -3.54
C ARG A 521 -22.32 2.59 -3.49
N ARG A 522 -23.26 1.71 -3.89
CA ARG A 522 -22.98 0.29 -4.13
C ARG A 522 -21.85 0.15 -5.15
N MET A 523 -20.84 -0.66 -4.84
CA MET A 523 -19.77 -1.02 -5.76
C MET A 523 -20.09 -2.34 -6.45
N ASP A 524 -20.93 -2.29 -7.47
CA ASP A 524 -21.15 -3.37 -8.44
C ASP A 524 -20.40 -3.10 -9.75
N GLU A 525 -20.40 -4.06 -10.67
CA GLU A 525 -19.74 -3.94 -11.98
C GLU A 525 -20.25 -2.72 -12.77
N ASP A 526 -21.56 -2.46 -12.71
CA ASP A 526 -22.22 -1.32 -13.34
C ASP A 526 -21.71 0.01 -12.79
N SER A 527 -21.57 0.14 -11.47
CA SER A 527 -21.00 1.34 -10.83
C SER A 527 -19.54 1.58 -11.22
N THR A 528 -18.77 0.52 -11.46
CA THR A 528 -17.38 0.62 -11.89
C THR A 528 -17.29 1.09 -13.34
N ALA A 529 -18.18 0.59 -14.21
CA ALA A 529 -18.31 1.04 -15.59
C ALA A 529 -18.77 2.50 -15.66
N GLU A 530 -19.79 2.88 -14.88
CA GLU A 530 -20.30 4.26 -14.80
C GLU A 530 -19.20 5.23 -14.33
N ARG A 531 -18.40 4.86 -13.32
CA ARG A 531 -17.24 5.66 -12.88
C ARG A 531 -16.21 5.86 -13.97
N LYS A 532 -15.82 4.79 -14.67
CA LYS A 532 -14.87 4.89 -15.80
C LYS A 532 -15.42 5.80 -16.90
N GLN A 533 -16.70 5.66 -17.22
CA GLN A 533 -17.37 6.49 -18.21
C GLN A 533 -17.43 7.95 -17.78
N ALA A 534 -17.72 8.23 -16.50
CA ALA A 534 -17.73 9.57 -15.93
C ALA A 534 -16.35 10.23 -15.99
N GLN A 535 -15.28 9.49 -15.69
CA GLN A 535 -13.91 9.96 -15.85
C GLN A 535 -13.60 10.29 -17.32
N ILE A 536 -14.03 9.45 -18.27
CA ILE A 536 -13.89 9.73 -19.71
C ILE A 536 -14.66 10.99 -20.10
N MET A 537 -15.87 11.17 -19.59
CA MET A 537 -16.69 12.35 -19.89
C MET A 537 -16.12 13.64 -19.31
N PHE A 538 -15.55 13.58 -18.11
CA PHE A 538 -14.85 14.71 -17.54
C PHE A 538 -13.55 15.01 -18.31
N ARG A 539 -12.80 13.99 -18.73
CA ARG A 539 -11.66 14.19 -19.64
C ARG A 539 -12.12 14.91 -20.91
N LYS A 540 -13.14 14.41 -21.61
CA LYS A 540 -13.71 15.11 -22.79
C LYS A 540 -14.17 16.54 -22.50
N TYR A 541 -14.62 16.82 -21.28
CA TYR A 541 -14.95 18.18 -20.86
C TYR A 541 -13.72 19.07 -20.79
N LEU A 542 -12.67 18.60 -20.11
CA LEU A 542 -11.38 19.26 -20.00
C LEU A 542 -10.78 19.53 -21.39
N GLU A 543 -10.82 18.53 -22.25
CA GLU A 543 -10.34 18.58 -23.64
C GLU A 543 -11.10 19.66 -24.43
N GLY A 544 -12.43 19.66 -24.36
CA GLY A 544 -13.26 20.68 -25.01
C GLY A 544 -13.00 22.12 -24.54
N LYS A 545 -12.38 22.33 -23.37
CA LYS A 545 -11.94 23.66 -22.92
C LYS A 545 -10.61 24.07 -23.55
N LEU A 546 -9.79 23.09 -23.92
CA LEU A 546 -8.49 23.29 -24.54
C LEU A 546 -8.59 23.37 -26.07
N ASP A 547 -9.65 22.84 -26.67
CA ASP A 547 -9.92 22.86 -28.13
C ASP A 547 -9.70 24.25 -28.78
N THR A 548 -9.95 25.34 -28.05
CA THR A 548 -9.80 26.73 -28.54
C THR A 548 -8.37 27.17 -28.87
N ILE A 549 -7.35 26.40 -28.48
CA ILE A 549 -5.92 26.68 -28.74
C ILE A 549 -5.21 25.53 -29.48
N PHE A 550 -5.99 24.63 -30.09
CA PHE A 550 -5.41 23.58 -30.93
C PHE A 550 -5.00 24.13 -32.27
N GLU A 551 -3.76 23.84 -32.64
CA GLU A 551 -3.31 24.02 -34.02
C GLU A 551 -3.34 22.68 -34.75
N VAL A 552 -3.96 22.67 -35.92
CA VAL A 552 -3.97 21.49 -36.79
C VAL A 552 -2.65 21.42 -37.53
N PHE A 553 -1.69 20.69 -36.97
CA PHE A 553 -0.46 20.36 -37.67
C PHE A 553 -0.69 19.32 -38.79
N PRO A 554 -0.03 19.47 -39.95
CA PRO A 554 -0.03 18.46 -40.99
C PRO A 554 0.63 17.16 -40.47
N LYS A 555 0.27 16.04 -41.09
CA LYS A 555 0.97 14.77 -40.83
C LYS A 555 2.47 14.95 -41.12
N GLY A 556 3.32 14.65 -40.16
CA GLY A 556 4.77 14.88 -40.29
C GLY A 556 5.46 15.11 -38.94
N PRO A 557 6.79 15.29 -38.95
CA PRO A 557 7.56 15.61 -37.76
C PRO A 557 7.25 17.03 -37.26
N VAL A 558 7.24 17.19 -35.95
CA VAL A 558 7.16 18.46 -35.23
C VAL A 558 8.26 18.47 -34.17
N SER A 559 9.15 19.45 -34.26
CA SER A 559 10.20 19.68 -33.29
C SER A 559 9.71 20.49 -32.09
N ASP A 560 10.51 20.50 -31.02
CA ASP A 560 10.38 21.39 -29.86
C ASP A 560 9.05 21.20 -29.13
N VAL A 561 8.79 19.96 -28.72
CA VAL A 561 7.51 19.59 -28.10
C VAL A 561 7.68 19.37 -26.60
N ALA A 562 7.10 20.23 -25.79
CA ALA A 562 7.02 20.04 -24.35
C ALA A 562 5.77 19.25 -23.93
N ILE A 563 5.90 18.42 -22.91
CA ILE A 563 4.77 17.83 -22.18
C ILE A 563 4.55 18.64 -20.92
N ALA A 564 3.31 19.07 -20.70
CA ALA A 564 2.91 19.73 -19.45
C ALA A 564 1.72 19.05 -18.77
N CYS A 565 1.67 19.13 -17.45
CA CYS A 565 0.56 18.70 -16.62
C CYS A 565 -0.42 19.87 -16.41
N VAL A 566 -1.70 19.58 -16.52
CA VAL A 566 -2.82 20.47 -16.17
C VAL A 566 -3.23 20.18 -14.72
N PRO A 567 -2.98 21.08 -13.77
CA PRO A 567 -3.30 20.87 -12.36
C PRO A 567 -4.76 21.23 -12.05
N TYR A 568 -5.73 20.54 -12.65
CA TYR A 568 -7.16 20.86 -12.47
C TYR A 568 -7.62 20.80 -11.00
N GLY A 569 -6.99 19.97 -10.16
CA GLY A 569 -7.27 19.91 -8.73
C GLY A 569 -7.00 21.25 -8.03
N TYR A 570 -6.00 22.00 -8.48
CA TYR A 570 -5.70 23.34 -7.96
C TYR A 570 -6.85 24.33 -8.22
N TYR A 571 -7.52 24.24 -9.36
CA TYR A 571 -8.67 25.10 -9.66
C TYR A 571 -9.91 24.72 -8.85
N LEU A 572 -10.03 23.44 -8.50
CA LEU A 572 -11.07 22.92 -7.63
C LEU A 572 -10.72 23.03 -6.13
N ARG A 573 -9.56 23.60 -5.76
CA ARG A 573 -9.03 23.59 -4.38
C ARG A 573 -10.00 24.15 -3.36
N HIS A 574 -10.67 25.25 -3.67
CA HIS A 574 -11.60 25.91 -2.74
C HIS A 574 -12.81 25.02 -2.48
N LEU A 575 -13.30 24.31 -3.51
CA LEU A 575 -14.41 23.38 -3.41
C LEU A 575 -14.04 22.14 -2.59
N ILE A 576 -12.84 21.60 -2.83
CA ILE A 576 -12.33 20.44 -2.09
C ILE A 576 -12.07 20.79 -0.62
N SER A 577 -11.46 21.96 -0.38
CA SER A 577 -11.03 22.39 0.96
C SER A 577 -12.19 22.84 1.86
N ARG A 578 -13.37 23.16 1.31
CA ARG A 578 -14.58 23.43 2.11
C ARG A 578 -14.92 22.26 3.05
N ARG A 579 -14.90 21.04 2.51
CA ARG A 579 -15.11 19.83 3.31
C ARG A 579 -13.81 19.26 3.81
N PHE A 580 -12.73 19.26 3.03
CA PHE A 580 -11.46 18.64 3.42
C PHE A 580 -10.34 19.68 3.51
N SER A 581 -10.40 20.54 4.53
CA SER A 581 -9.52 21.72 4.68
C SER A 581 -8.03 21.41 4.69
N MET A 582 -7.64 20.20 5.12
CA MET A 582 -6.25 19.76 5.09
C MET A 582 -5.66 19.69 3.67
N ALA A 583 -6.49 19.58 2.63
CA ALA A 583 -6.04 19.59 1.24
C ALA A 583 -5.41 20.91 0.81
N ASP A 584 -5.79 22.03 1.43
CA ASP A 584 -5.28 23.37 1.10
C ASP A 584 -3.74 23.45 1.16
N GLU A 585 -3.13 22.66 2.04
CA GLU A 585 -1.68 22.56 2.22
C GLU A 585 -0.95 21.99 1.00
N ILE A 586 -1.59 21.07 0.26
CA ILE A 586 -1.04 20.54 -0.99
C ILE A 586 -1.05 21.63 -2.06
N TYR A 587 -2.16 22.37 -2.16
CA TYR A 587 -2.32 23.40 -3.18
C TYR A 587 -1.45 24.62 -2.91
N LYS A 588 -1.23 24.99 -1.65
CA LYS A 588 -0.27 26.01 -1.24
C LYS A 588 1.14 25.66 -1.70
N ARG A 589 1.58 24.42 -1.45
CA ARG A 589 2.90 23.94 -1.88
C ARG A 589 2.99 23.84 -3.40
N GLN A 590 1.95 23.38 -4.08
CA GLN A 590 1.92 23.36 -5.54
C GLN A 590 2.11 24.76 -6.17
N ALA A 591 1.59 25.80 -5.51
CA ALA A 591 1.71 27.19 -5.95
C ALA A 591 3.01 27.88 -5.50
N ASP A 592 3.84 27.23 -4.68
CA ASP A 592 5.11 27.78 -4.21
C ASP A 592 6.11 27.83 -5.37
N SER A 593 6.48 29.04 -5.78
CA SER A 593 7.40 29.30 -6.89
C SER A 593 8.85 28.97 -6.58
N SER A 594 9.20 28.71 -5.31
CA SER A 594 10.54 28.27 -4.91
C SER A 594 10.78 26.79 -5.18
N LEU A 595 9.73 26.00 -5.40
CA LEU A 595 9.82 24.58 -5.70
C LEU A 595 10.17 24.35 -7.17
N SER A 596 10.96 23.31 -7.43
CA SER A 596 11.23 22.86 -8.80
C SER A 596 9.97 22.33 -9.49
N ASP A 597 9.97 22.30 -10.82
CA ASP A 597 8.84 21.76 -11.59
C ASP A 597 8.53 20.29 -11.26
N PHE A 598 9.55 19.50 -10.94
CA PHE A 598 9.36 18.12 -10.48
C PHE A 598 8.59 18.06 -9.16
N GLU A 599 8.94 18.92 -8.19
CA GLU A 599 8.23 18.97 -6.90
C GLU A 599 6.80 19.50 -7.05
N ARG A 600 6.62 20.54 -7.88
CA ARG A 600 5.28 21.05 -8.22
C ARG A 600 4.44 19.99 -8.91
N LEU A 601 5.03 19.17 -9.78
CA LEU A 601 4.37 18.05 -10.45
C LEU A 601 3.86 17.01 -9.44
N ILE A 602 4.67 16.65 -8.44
CA ILE A 602 4.25 15.73 -7.37
C ILE A 602 2.98 16.27 -6.68
N TYR A 603 2.99 17.53 -6.25
CA TYR A 603 1.83 18.11 -5.58
C TYR A 603 0.61 18.25 -6.50
N ALA A 604 0.81 18.59 -7.77
CA ALA A 604 -0.27 18.65 -8.75
C ALA A 604 -0.91 17.28 -8.99
N GLN A 605 -0.11 16.21 -9.04
CA GLN A 605 -0.60 14.84 -9.16
C GLN A 605 -1.44 14.41 -7.95
N PHE A 606 -1.01 14.72 -6.73
CA PHE A 606 -1.80 14.48 -5.52
C PHE A 606 -3.07 15.35 -5.45
N GLY A 607 -2.97 16.64 -5.82
CA GLY A 607 -4.12 17.54 -5.88
C GLY A 607 -5.17 17.08 -6.89
N ASN A 608 -4.75 16.68 -8.09
CA ASN A 608 -5.62 16.07 -9.10
C ASN A 608 -6.28 14.79 -8.57
N THR A 609 -5.55 14.00 -7.77
CA THR A 609 -6.09 12.77 -7.17
C THR A 609 -7.17 13.05 -6.11
N LEU A 610 -6.99 14.08 -5.27
CA LEU A 610 -8.01 14.51 -4.30
C LEU A 610 -9.27 15.04 -5.00
N ALA A 611 -9.11 15.63 -6.19
CA ALA A 611 -10.22 16.11 -7.00
C ALA A 611 -10.99 14.96 -7.70
N GLU A 612 -10.43 13.76 -7.81
CA GLU A 612 -10.97 12.66 -8.60
C GLU A 612 -12.41 12.29 -8.22
N TYR A 613 -12.74 12.34 -6.93
CA TYR A 613 -14.08 12.06 -6.44
C TYR A 613 -15.11 13.09 -6.90
N LEU A 614 -14.84 14.38 -6.69
CA LEU A 614 -15.70 15.48 -7.10
C LEU A 614 -15.94 15.44 -8.61
N VAL A 615 -14.85 15.25 -9.35
CA VAL A 615 -14.82 15.12 -10.81
C VAL A 615 -15.65 13.94 -11.30
N THR A 616 -15.52 12.78 -10.66
CA THR A 616 -16.27 11.57 -11.05
C THR A 616 -17.76 11.77 -10.84
N ASP A 617 -18.18 12.34 -9.70
CA ASP A 617 -19.60 12.56 -9.41
C ASP A 617 -20.20 13.61 -10.35
N TYR A 618 -19.46 14.69 -10.61
CA TYR A 618 -19.87 15.70 -11.57
C TYR A 618 -19.97 15.13 -13.01
N GLY A 619 -19.05 14.24 -13.40
CA GLY A 619 -19.13 13.52 -14.68
C GLY A 619 -20.42 12.72 -14.84
N ILE A 620 -20.86 12.02 -13.79
CA ILE A 620 -22.13 11.28 -13.76
C ILE A 620 -23.31 12.23 -13.88
N LEU A 621 -23.32 13.31 -13.10
CA LEU A 621 -24.38 14.31 -13.15
C LEU A 621 -24.56 14.87 -14.57
N ARG A 622 -23.45 15.20 -15.23
CA ARG A 622 -23.47 15.76 -16.59
C ARG A 622 -24.06 14.79 -17.62
N ASP A 623 -23.75 13.51 -17.50
CA ASP A 623 -24.32 12.48 -18.38
C ASP A 623 -25.83 12.37 -18.21
N ARG A 624 -26.28 12.34 -16.95
CA ARG A 624 -27.71 12.30 -16.62
C ARG A 624 -28.43 13.54 -17.12
N LYS A 625 -27.84 14.74 -16.98
CA LYS A 625 -28.40 15.98 -17.53
C LYS A 625 -28.55 15.92 -19.06
N LYS A 626 -27.56 15.40 -19.78
CA LYS A 626 -27.67 15.19 -21.23
C LYS A 626 -28.78 14.19 -21.58
N ALA A 627 -28.89 13.10 -20.83
CA ALA A 627 -29.96 12.13 -21.03
C ALA A 627 -31.33 12.78 -20.80
N VAL A 628 -31.53 13.55 -19.72
CA VAL A 628 -32.79 14.28 -19.45
C VAL A 628 -33.14 15.21 -20.59
N ASN A 629 -32.20 16.05 -21.05
CA ASN A 629 -32.44 16.96 -22.17
C ASN A 629 -32.80 16.20 -23.47
N ASN A 630 -32.12 15.10 -23.77
CA ASN A 630 -32.42 14.28 -24.95
C ASN A 630 -33.82 13.64 -24.87
N TYR A 631 -34.24 13.21 -23.68
CA TYR A 631 -35.57 12.65 -23.44
C TYR A 631 -36.66 13.73 -23.48
N GLU A 632 -36.39 14.93 -22.99
CA GLU A 632 -37.29 16.10 -23.11
C GLU A 632 -37.61 16.41 -24.57
N HIS A 633 -36.61 16.34 -25.45
CA HIS A 633 -36.82 16.47 -26.89
C HIS A 633 -37.60 15.31 -27.52
N GLN A 634 -37.63 14.13 -26.89
CA GLN A 634 -38.37 12.94 -27.33
C GLN A 634 -39.76 12.80 -26.69
N LEU A 635 -40.09 13.60 -25.66
CA LEU A 635 -41.35 13.55 -24.91
C LEU A 635 -42.58 13.87 -25.77
N THR A 636 -42.40 14.34 -27.00
CA THR A 636 -43.43 14.33 -28.05
C THR A 636 -44.00 12.93 -28.34
N PHE A 637 -43.37 11.85 -27.88
CA PHE A 637 -43.79 10.46 -28.09
C PHE A 637 -43.85 9.63 -26.78
N GLY A 638 -44.80 9.90 -25.88
CA GLY A 638 -45.36 8.91 -24.94
C GLY A 638 -44.44 8.30 -23.86
N LYS A 639 -43.30 8.91 -23.52
CA LYS A 639 -42.31 8.38 -22.53
C LYS A 639 -42.27 9.12 -21.18
N GLU A 640 -43.38 9.74 -20.76
CA GLU A 640 -43.46 10.59 -19.56
C GLU A 640 -42.94 9.93 -18.27
N LYS A 641 -43.27 8.65 -18.04
CA LYS A 641 -42.81 7.92 -16.83
C LYS A 641 -41.30 7.70 -16.79
N GLU A 642 -40.66 7.48 -17.94
CA GLU A 642 -39.20 7.31 -18.01
C GLU A 642 -38.49 8.64 -17.76
N PHE A 643 -39.01 9.73 -18.33
CA PHE A 643 -38.51 11.08 -18.09
C PHE A 643 -38.61 11.47 -16.62
N GLU A 644 -39.76 11.26 -15.97
CA GLU A 644 -39.95 11.58 -14.56
C GLU A 644 -38.97 10.79 -13.66
N LYS A 645 -38.77 9.50 -13.94
CA LYS A 645 -37.78 8.67 -13.24
C LYS A 645 -36.37 9.23 -13.41
N LEU A 646 -36.00 9.61 -14.63
CA LEU A 646 -34.67 10.16 -14.93
C LEU A 646 -34.47 11.53 -14.27
N ASN A 647 -35.49 12.39 -14.25
CA ASN A 647 -35.45 13.70 -13.60
C ASN A 647 -35.30 13.58 -12.08
N ARG A 648 -36.05 12.67 -11.43
CA ARG A 648 -35.88 12.38 -9.99
C ARG A 648 -34.48 11.87 -9.66
N LEU A 649 -33.91 11.04 -10.54
CA LEU A 649 -32.52 10.58 -10.40
C LEU A 649 -31.53 11.75 -10.55
N LEU A 650 -31.74 12.66 -11.51
CA LEU A 650 -30.93 13.85 -11.69
C LEU A 650 -30.93 14.73 -10.43
N GLU A 651 -32.10 15.06 -9.90
CA GLU A 651 -32.24 15.85 -8.67
C GLU A 651 -31.57 15.17 -7.46
N SER A 652 -31.69 13.85 -7.35
CA SER A 652 -31.00 13.07 -6.31
C SER A 652 -29.48 13.20 -6.43
N GLN A 653 -28.92 13.13 -7.64
CA GLN A 653 -27.48 13.33 -7.84
C GLN A 653 -27.02 14.75 -7.54
N ILE A 654 -27.83 15.77 -7.86
CA ILE A 654 -27.55 17.17 -7.48
C ILE A 654 -27.47 17.28 -5.96
N ARG A 655 -28.49 16.80 -5.24
CA ARG A 655 -28.51 16.79 -3.77
C ARG A 655 -27.33 16.02 -3.18
N ASN A 656 -26.92 14.92 -3.80
CA ASN A 656 -25.76 14.16 -3.34
C ASN A 656 -24.45 14.94 -3.50
N ILE A 657 -24.24 15.64 -4.62
CA ILE A 657 -23.05 16.47 -4.82
C ILE A 657 -23.04 17.62 -3.80
N GLU A 658 -24.17 18.31 -3.65
CA GLU A 658 -24.30 19.41 -2.69
C GLU A 658 -24.10 18.93 -1.25
N GLY A 659 -24.69 17.79 -0.88
CA GLY A 659 -24.54 17.21 0.46
C GLY A 659 -23.12 16.70 0.75
N ASN A 660 -22.52 15.97 -0.20
CA ASN A 660 -21.22 15.33 0.01
C ASN A 660 -20.07 16.34 -0.02
N TYR A 661 -20.14 17.37 -0.87
CA TYR A 661 -19.02 18.29 -1.07
C TYR A 661 -19.27 19.69 -0.54
N ASP A 662 -20.52 20.05 -0.23
CA ASP A 662 -20.92 21.45 0.01
C ASP A 662 -20.57 22.35 -1.19
N VAL A 663 -20.91 21.84 -2.37
CA VAL A 663 -20.57 22.42 -3.67
C VAL A 663 -21.77 22.32 -4.59
N ARG A 664 -22.12 23.41 -5.24
CA ARG A 664 -23.11 23.42 -6.33
C ARG A 664 -22.43 23.02 -7.64
N PRO A 665 -23.10 22.24 -8.52
CA PRO A 665 -22.52 21.85 -9.82
C PRO A 665 -22.00 23.02 -10.67
N ARG A 666 -22.66 24.19 -10.59
CA ARG A 666 -22.24 25.41 -11.29
C ARG A 666 -20.87 25.91 -10.84
N GLU A 667 -20.53 25.78 -9.56
CA GLU A 667 -19.22 26.21 -9.03
C GLU A 667 -18.09 25.37 -9.63
N ILE A 668 -18.34 24.09 -9.91
CA ILE A 668 -17.40 23.20 -10.59
C ILE A 668 -17.21 23.68 -12.04
N GLU A 669 -18.29 24.00 -12.75
CA GLU A 669 -18.23 24.54 -14.11
C GLU A 669 -17.46 25.87 -14.17
N ASP A 670 -17.73 26.79 -13.25
CA ASP A 670 -17.07 28.09 -13.17
C ASP A 670 -15.56 27.94 -12.92
N ALA A 671 -15.16 27.06 -11.99
CA ALA A 671 -13.75 26.76 -11.73
C ALA A 671 -13.04 26.16 -12.96
N MET A 672 -13.72 25.28 -13.69
CA MET A 672 -13.17 24.67 -14.90
C MET A 672 -13.11 25.65 -16.09
N ASN A 673 -14.05 26.58 -16.18
CA ASN A 673 -14.04 27.67 -17.17
C ASN A 673 -12.86 28.61 -16.92
N LEU A 674 -12.62 28.99 -15.65
CA LEU A 674 -11.48 29.80 -15.25
C LEU A 674 -10.16 29.11 -15.63
N MET A 675 -10.02 27.83 -15.30
CA MET A 675 -8.84 27.05 -15.69
C MET A 675 -8.61 27.05 -17.20
N GLY A 676 -9.66 26.82 -17.99
CA GLY A 676 -9.56 26.86 -19.46
C GLY A 676 -9.07 28.23 -19.94
N ALA A 677 -9.66 29.31 -19.42
CA ALA A 677 -9.27 30.68 -19.76
C ALA A 677 -7.80 30.97 -19.40
N ASP A 678 -7.35 30.60 -18.19
CA ASP A 678 -5.98 30.83 -17.73
C ASP A 678 -4.95 30.07 -18.58
N ILE A 679 -5.25 28.81 -18.94
CA ILE A 679 -4.38 28.01 -19.81
C ILE A 679 -4.32 28.62 -21.21
N VAL A 680 -5.46 29.02 -21.78
CA VAL A 680 -5.55 29.65 -23.10
C VAL A 680 -4.78 30.97 -23.13
N ASN A 681 -4.95 31.80 -22.11
CA ASN A 681 -4.26 33.08 -21.99
C ASN A 681 -2.74 32.88 -21.83
N SER A 682 -2.32 31.92 -20.99
CA SER A 682 -0.91 31.57 -20.82
C SER A 682 -0.31 31.02 -22.12
N ALA A 683 -1.01 30.14 -22.81
CA ALA A 683 -0.53 29.56 -24.07
C ALA A 683 -0.33 30.66 -25.12
N LYS A 684 -1.32 31.56 -25.30
CA LYS A 684 -1.21 32.72 -26.21
C LYS A 684 -0.06 33.65 -25.82
N LYS A 685 0.07 33.98 -24.53
CA LYS A 685 1.14 34.87 -24.02
C LYS A 685 2.52 34.33 -24.34
N ASN A 686 2.70 33.01 -24.24
CA ASN A 686 3.99 32.37 -24.43
C ASN A 686 4.16 31.73 -25.82
N ASN A 687 3.30 32.08 -26.78
CA ASN A 687 3.29 31.56 -28.15
C ASN A 687 3.35 30.01 -28.22
N LEU A 688 2.59 29.37 -27.34
CA LEU A 688 2.45 27.92 -27.27
C LEU A 688 1.27 27.45 -28.12
N ALA A 689 1.52 26.46 -28.96
CA ALA A 689 0.46 25.77 -29.68
C ALA A 689 0.18 24.40 -29.04
N VAL A 690 -1.08 24.09 -28.74
CA VAL A 690 -1.43 22.74 -28.30
C VAL A 690 -1.49 21.82 -29.52
N ILE A 691 -0.62 20.81 -29.51
CA ILE A 691 -0.54 19.80 -30.56
C ILE A 691 -1.44 18.62 -30.22
N SER A 692 -1.50 18.25 -28.94
CA SER A 692 -2.23 17.08 -28.47
C SER A 692 -2.49 17.15 -26.97
N HIS A 693 -3.34 16.27 -26.48
CA HIS A 693 -3.62 16.10 -25.07
C HIS A 693 -3.89 14.62 -24.76
N GLU A 694 -3.64 14.22 -23.52
CA GLU A 694 -3.94 12.89 -23.02
C GLU A 694 -4.23 12.95 -21.52
N GLY A 695 -5.52 12.87 -21.16
CA GLY A 695 -5.95 13.00 -19.77
C GLY A 695 -5.66 14.41 -19.24
N SER A 696 -4.87 14.51 -18.17
CA SER A 696 -4.44 15.79 -17.59
C SER A 696 -3.11 16.29 -18.15
N PHE A 697 -2.64 15.76 -19.27
CA PHE A 697 -1.37 16.16 -19.89
C PHE A 697 -1.63 16.75 -21.27
N ILE A 698 -0.87 17.78 -21.62
CA ILE A 698 -0.92 18.46 -22.91
C ILE A 698 0.46 18.45 -23.55
N TYR A 699 0.48 18.36 -24.87
CA TYR A 699 1.66 18.40 -25.72
C TYR A 699 1.67 19.74 -26.43
N LEU A 700 2.75 20.49 -26.23
CA LEU A 700 2.85 21.89 -26.58
C LEU A 700 4.03 22.09 -27.52
N LYS A 701 3.83 22.77 -28.64
CA LYS A 701 4.91 23.25 -29.49
C LYS A 701 5.40 24.60 -28.98
N GLY A 702 6.71 24.75 -28.80
CA GLY A 702 7.35 26.03 -28.43
C GLY A 702 8.69 25.84 -27.72
N ASP A 703 9.47 26.92 -27.62
CA ASP A 703 10.83 26.90 -27.08
C ASP A 703 10.85 26.51 -25.58
N GLY A 704 11.24 25.27 -25.29
CA GLY A 704 10.71 24.48 -24.16
C GLY A 704 11.16 24.88 -22.75
N ASP A 705 12.13 25.78 -22.58
CA ASP A 705 12.75 26.02 -21.27
C ASP A 705 12.28 27.30 -20.56
N ASN A 706 11.96 28.37 -21.27
CA ASN A 706 11.51 29.65 -20.66
C ASN A 706 9.98 29.84 -20.66
N VAL A 707 9.27 28.98 -21.36
CA VAL A 707 7.86 29.18 -21.75
C VAL A 707 6.85 28.84 -20.64
N PHE A 708 7.27 28.15 -19.58
CA PHE A 708 6.40 27.82 -18.45
C PHE A 708 6.49 28.79 -17.27
N SER A 709 7.36 29.81 -17.36
CA SER A 709 7.49 30.81 -16.30
C SER A 709 6.19 31.61 -16.12
N GLY A 710 5.61 31.55 -14.92
CA GLY A 710 4.31 32.16 -14.61
C GLY A 710 3.10 31.49 -15.29
N SER A 711 3.30 30.33 -15.93
CA SER A 711 2.21 29.53 -16.49
C SER A 711 1.50 28.71 -15.41
N PRO A 712 0.17 28.51 -15.48
CA PRO A 712 -0.53 27.56 -14.62
C PRO A 712 -0.20 26.10 -14.95
N LEU A 713 0.51 25.85 -16.06
CA LEU A 713 0.96 24.54 -16.50
C LEU A 713 2.28 24.17 -15.84
N ILE A 714 2.45 22.89 -15.53
CA ILE A 714 3.69 22.37 -14.93
C ILE A 714 4.41 21.53 -15.96
N LYS A 715 5.65 21.88 -16.30
CA LYS A 715 6.46 21.13 -17.25
C LYS A 715 6.75 19.73 -16.71
N VAL A 716 6.63 18.73 -17.59
CA VAL A 716 6.88 17.31 -17.26
C VAL A 716 8.12 16.81 -17.98
N ALA A 717 8.25 17.11 -19.28
CA ALA A 717 9.39 16.72 -20.10
C ALA A 717 9.48 17.57 -21.36
N SER A 718 10.67 17.65 -21.94
CA SER A 718 10.86 18.10 -23.33
C SER A 718 11.03 16.87 -24.23
N LEU A 719 10.34 16.87 -25.36
CA LEU A 719 10.50 15.95 -26.47
C LEU A 719 11.18 16.77 -27.57
N GLY A 720 12.27 16.27 -28.16
CA GLY A 720 12.86 16.90 -29.35
C GLY A 720 11.87 16.82 -30.50
N ASP A 721 12.01 15.79 -31.33
CA ASP A 721 11.08 15.57 -32.46
C ASP A 721 9.96 14.58 -32.10
N VAL A 722 8.75 14.88 -32.54
CA VAL A 722 7.58 13.98 -32.48
C VAL A 722 6.95 13.87 -33.86
N ILE A 723 6.38 12.72 -34.21
CA ILE A 723 5.67 12.51 -35.47
C ILE A 723 4.16 12.61 -35.24
N ILE A 724 3.51 13.52 -35.94
CA ILE A 724 2.05 13.61 -35.95
C ILE A 724 1.52 12.70 -37.06
N ASN A 725 0.64 11.77 -36.69
CA ASN A 725 -0.09 10.91 -37.61
C ASN A 725 -1.58 11.22 -37.57
N ILE A 726 -2.27 11.13 -38.69
CA ILE A 726 -3.72 11.37 -38.77
C ILE A 726 -4.39 10.03 -39.12
N LYS A 727 -5.13 9.44 -38.18
CA LYS A 727 -5.91 8.21 -38.37
C LYS A 727 -7.35 8.45 -37.90
N ASP A 728 -8.33 8.04 -38.70
CA ASP A 728 -9.77 8.14 -38.37
C ASP A 728 -10.25 9.58 -38.06
N LYS A 729 -9.78 10.56 -38.85
CA LYS A 729 -10.00 12.01 -38.63
C LYS A 729 -9.39 12.57 -37.35
N LYS A 730 -8.53 11.82 -36.64
CA LYS A 730 -7.94 12.23 -35.36
C LYS A 730 -6.43 12.39 -35.53
N GLN A 731 -5.85 13.52 -35.11
CA GLN A 731 -4.40 13.59 -34.98
C GLN A 731 -3.96 12.68 -33.83
N ARG A 732 -2.79 12.10 -33.98
CA ARG A 732 -2.17 11.18 -33.04
C ARG A 732 -0.71 11.60 -32.96
N VAL A 733 -0.24 11.97 -31.77
CA VAL A 733 1.19 12.21 -31.58
C VAL A 733 1.83 10.84 -31.34
N ILE A 734 2.74 10.48 -32.24
CA ILE A 734 3.60 9.32 -32.18
C ILE A 734 5.01 9.87 -32.00
N TYR A 735 5.59 9.76 -30.82
CA TYR A 735 6.96 10.18 -30.62
C TYR A 735 7.87 8.95 -30.53
N GLU A 736 8.96 8.94 -31.29
CA GLU A 736 10.11 8.08 -31.02
C GLU A 736 10.92 8.76 -29.91
N LYS A 737 10.63 8.44 -28.64
CA LYS A 737 11.37 9.00 -27.52
C LYS A 737 12.68 8.23 -27.35
N TYR A 738 13.80 8.92 -27.55
CA TYR A 738 15.18 8.54 -27.22
C TYR A 738 15.44 7.04 -27.08
N GLY A 739 15.92 6.45 -28.17
CA GLY A 739 16.39 5.07 -28.26
C GLY A 739 16.68 4.71 -29.70
N THR A 740 17.76 5.28 -30.24
CA THR A 740 18.47 4.95 -31.48
C THR A 740 17.68 4.75 -32.78
N HIS A 741 18.29 5.15 -33.89
CA HIS A 741 17.85 4.88 -35.27
C HIS A 741 17.81 3.37 -35.59
N ASN A 742 16.90 2.61 -34.98
CA ASN A 742 16.65 1.21 -35.36
C ASN A 742 15.16 0.99 -35.64
N LYS A 743 14.87 0.92 -36.94
CA LYS A 743 13.56 0.80 -37.62
C LYS A 743 12.63 -0.35 -37.19
N ARG A 744 12.88 -1.12 -36.11
CA ARG A 744 12.22 -2.43 -35.95
C ARG A 744 11.62 -2.80 -34.59
N SER A 745 11.52 -1.91 -33.61
CA SER A 745 10.62 -2.17 -32.47
C SER A 745 9.93 -0.93 -31.93
N SER A 746 9.18 -0.24 -32.79
CA SER A 746 8.23 0.80 -32.36
C SER A 746 7.06 0.13 -31.64
N ARG A 747 7.04 0.13 -30.30
CA ARG A 747 5.75 0.08 -29.60
C ARG A 747 5.05 1.42 -29.85
N GLU A 748 4.22 1.47 -30.89
CA GLU A 748 3.38 2.61 -31.22
C GLU A 748 2.47 2.94 -30.02
N LYS A 749 2.84 3.92 -29.19
CA LYS A 749 1.86 4.57 -28.31
C LYS A 749 1.02 5.50 -29.18
N THR A 750 -0.04 4.94 -29.69
CA THR A 750 -1.06 5.63 -30.48
C THR A 750 -1.91 6.50 -29.56
N ILE A 751 -1.66 7.80 -29.52
CA ILE A 751 -2.51 8.77 -28.78
C ILE A 751 -3.74 9.07 -29.63
N GLN A 752 -4.96 8.86 -29.10
CA GLN A 752 -6.21 9.12 -29.84
C GLN A 752 -6.80 10.48 -29.48
N LEU A 753 -7.03 11.36 -30.45
CA LEU A 753 -7.88 12.55 -30.27
C LEU A 753 -9.36 12.25 -30.56
N PRO A 754 -10.32 13.09 -30.18
CA PRO A 754 -11.63 13.19 -30.83
C PRO A 754 -11.69 14.43 -31.72
N PHE A 755 -12.04 14.27 -33.00
CA PHE A 755 -12.27 15.40 -33.90
C PHE A 755 -13.77 15.59 -34.07
N ARG A 756 -14.28 16.77 -33.72
CA ARG A 756 -15.57 17.27 -34.21
C ARG A 756 -15.29 18.39 -35.20
N GLU A 757 -15.88 18.19 -36.39
CA GLU A 757 -16.23 19.20 -37.40
C GLU A 757 -15.10 20.08 -37.98
N LEU A 758 -14.54 19.62 -39.09
CA LEU A 758 -14.13 20.48 -40.21
C LEU A 758 -14.61 19.81 -41.51
N ALA A 759 -15.89 20.02 -41.82
CA ALA A 759 -16.48 19.69 -43.11
C ALA A 759 -17.03 20.94 -43.82
N ALA A 760 -16.53 22.13 -43.48
CA ALA A 760 -16.98 23.41 -44.06
C ALA A 760 -15.83 24.30 -44.58
N TYR A 761 -14.70 23.71 -44.97
CA TYR A 761 -13.68 24.40 -45.78
C TYR A 761 -13.12 23.44 -46.83
N LYS A 762 -13.94 23.21 -47.86
CA LYS A 762 -13.50 22.93 -49.23
C LYS A 762 -14.56 23.47 -50.18
#